data_AF-A0A1L3LTB2-F1
#
_entry.id   AF-A0A1L3LTB2-F1
#
_cell.length_a   1.000
_cell.length_b   1.000
_cell.length_c   1.000
_cell.angle_alpha   90.00
_cell.angle_beta   90.00
_cell.angle_gamma   90.00
#
_symmetry.space_group_name_H-M   'P 1'
#
loop_
_entity.id
_entity.type
_entity.pdbx_description
1 polymer ?
#
loop_
_entity_poly.entity_id
_entity_poly.type
_entity_poly.pdbx_seq_one_letter_code
_entity_poly.pdbx_strand_id
1 'polypeptide(L)'
;MGGSAGKSFLYLCRRGNAEGKTVNVLIWTTPWPTQGGELYFGYNAFVGHLLKQGKTLAEAGCAVHVAFPDTFTSFLRDKNFNANFIELNALESTKIVGGWTDPSQELYELGPAADVSQRISTWLRPHLPEEIDVVLCWETPVPYLRSLYPEALIINQMPGQFSRTPYPHTVIFDNEGLYKKGTLFKSAASIIKVGETTNLASSFSATAKGLFRKYPFPVRNKLARTGKTNFNLLPLQISEHYAFRGDTGFVSQAQFCVEALSSVPDEPVYVTQYISRLYRDTVMTPQFVNYLETHFPNVIYDAATEKLSSVSQHVLPQCSQLLVASSGIGIQALIWDVPLKVIGDTFLRPFDKKELTTTVERNRVLSFVLGRHAPLANKVVNDGGFITALIEEMRSRQGLVGVERYPRFSDLDSLYEDKLLSSFTEGDIAKVYQSIKLSPTPVSKAQQFSGLIQKHQPKLISFDLFDTLVIRGFEAPADLYKLLEYDLRAKMQHVPFDLAGKRLTAELKARTEAEGEEITLRDIYTCLAASENIPAELCEKIMEREIELEIKACQPRPIGIEMLRIARATGTPVCITSDMYLPRHAIDSILSATLVEVDQVYLSTEIGLTKKSGSLFDFITTERKLNNKDVVHVGDTLKTDIEPATKRGITAFHIPKSTEYLRSHPYFSKTFGKRPPITGLGRSVIASAIAHKMFDDPKQVATDSIAKGDPWLLGYNVLGPLVLGFVSWVRRRAVEDNVSTLYFLAREGRIFKDVFDRLELENYSGVESKYLLGSRRCIRVAQLKSLPDILELSGQTIDRHASLRSLLEGRFGLSAITVPQSDIAEAGFTTIDDVIQEVPNWSSKLKLLLGLLSEAILAQSEQERSNYEAYLTSVGFVASQENAVVDVGWNANMQGSLGDLVGEPLRGYYFATLEAASRWRAQGHLIHGYYAENCTITDDDEILSTRLLLEHMLCDLIPSVLSIKRRGLEFKPDFGRNHVSEQRLDLVAPIQEGAKCFVDDICRTLGSNIDAVDFRPDVMAALMKTFLATPAPSDAALFLGQPLDDSFSGAQRRYLVAPQVDKSILNTTPSYWLAGAQAIRSRKSPGRNESPKISPTELLAEPTTGKRRNGSHQSLPAVTNGRESLRSRIVLSVAYPILKPHLTDNERNSYKSNPTVYFNRVKHPILRAVGKAAGLRR
;
A
#
# COMPACT_ATOMS: atom_id res chain seq x y z
N MET A 1 -2.18 -6.43 -50.93
CA MET A 1 -2.48 -5.64 -52.14
C MET A 1 -3.45 -4.54 -51.77
N GLY A 2 -3.23 -3.33 -52.30
CA GLY A 2 -3.93 -2.08 -51.96
C GLY A 2 -3.19 -1.31 -50.85
N GLY A 3 -2.30 -0.35 -51.09
CA GLY A 3 -2.06 0.46 -52.27
C GLY A 3 -2.20 1.94 -51.89
N SER A 4 -1.09 2.53 -51.42
CA SER A 4 -0.76 3.97 -51.40
C SER A 4 -1.91 5.00 -51.43
N ALA A 5 -2.19 5.62 -50.28
CA ALA A 5 -2.82 6.94 -50.22
C ALA A 5 -2.11 7.82 -49.16
N GLY A 6 -0.78 7.88 -49.23
CA GLY A 6 -0.04 9.02 -48.73
C GLY A 6 -0.15 10.13 -49.77
N LYS A 7 -1.16 11.01 -49.65
CA LYS A 7 -1.20 12.26 -50.39
C LYS A 7 -1.12 13.42 -49.41
N SER A 8 -0.02 14.14 -49.55
CA SER A 8 0.29 15.44 -48.97
C SER A 8 -0.93 16.36 -48.89
N PHE A 9 -1.33 16.71 -47.67
CA PHE A 9 -2.15 17.88 -47.35
C PHE A 9 -1.27 19.10 -47.02
N LEU A 10 -0.12 19.19 -47.69
CA LEU A 10 0.73 20.38 -47.76
C LEU A 10 0.57 20.91 -49.19
N TYR A 11 0.10 22.16 -49.33
CA TYR A 11 -0.27 22.88 -50.56
C TYR A 11 -1.73 22.80 -51.03
N LEU A 12 -2.68 23.33 -50.22
CA LEU A 12 -3.91 23.92 -50.78
C LEU A 12 -4.35 25.28 -50.19
N CYS A 13 -3.56 25.91 -49.30
CA CYS A 13 -3.80 27.30 -48.86
C CYS A 13 -2.95 28.33 -49.63
N ARG A 14 -2.97 28.27 -50.97
CA ARG A 14 -2.47 29.37 -51.83
C ARG A 14 -3.47 29.83 -52.90
N ARG A 15 -4.73 29.38 -52.83
CA ARG A 15 -5.81 29.92 -53.66
C ARG A 15 -7.05 30.12 -52.79
N GLY A 16 -7.22 31.35 -52.33
CA GLY A 16 -8.32 31.75 -51.46
C GLY A 16 -8.22 33.17 -50.90
N ASN A 17 -7.07 33.86 -50.96
CA ASN A 17 -7.02 35.30 -50.69
C ASN A 17 -7.29 36.08 -51.97
N ALA A 18 -8.56 36.11 -52.38
CA ALA A 18 -9.10 37.32 -52.98
C ALA A 18 -9.33 38.29 -51.81
N GLU A 19 -8.60 39.42 -51.83
CA GLU A 19 -8.49 40.45 -50.79
C GLU A 19 -7.60 40.10 -49.59
N GLY A 20 -6.37 40.61 -49.61
CA GLY A 20 -5.44 40.59 -48.47
C GLY A 20 -5.89 41.51 -47.34
N LYS A 21 -6.96 41.14 -46.63
CA LYS A 21 -7.33 41.77 -45.36
C LYS A 21 -6.46 41.20 -44.23
N THR A 22 -5.63 42.05 -43.64
CA THR A 22 -4.90 41.76 -42.40
C THR A 22 -5.90 41.47 -41.28
N VAL A 23 -5.71 40.37 -40.53
CA VAL A 23 -6.57 40.02 -39.39
C VAL A 23 -6.32 41.00 -38.24
N ASN A 24 -7.38 41.68 -37.78
CA ASN A 24 -7.36 42.60 -36.65
C ASN A 24 -7.64 41.86 -35.34
N VAL A 25 -6.65 41.82 -34.45
CA VAL A 25 -6.71 41.10 -33.18
C VAL A 25 -6.72 42.09 -32.01
N LEU A 26 -7.74 42.01 -31.16
CA LEU A 26 -7.80 42.70 -29.88
C LEU A 26 -7.34 41.78 -28.75
N ILE A 27 -6.22 42.12 -28.12
CA ILE A 27 -5.80 41.58 -26.83
C ILE A 27 -6.50 42.38 -25.75
N TRP A 28 -7.45 41.76 -25.04
CA TRP A 28 -8.31 42.44 -24.07
C TRP A 28 -7.96 42.06 -22.63
N THR A 29 -7.75 43.08 -21.79
CA THR A 29 -7.62 42.93 -20.34
C THR A 29 -8.57 43.89 -19.64
N THR A 30 -9.33 43.36 -18.68
CA THR A 30 -10.30 44.13 -17.89
C THR A 30 -9.63 45.28 -17.12
N PRO A 31 -10.09 46.54 -17.28
CA PRO A 31 -9.46 47.69 -16.63
C PRO A 31 -10.01 48.07 -15.24
N TRP A 32 -10.91 47.27 -14.68
CA TRP A 32 -11.51 47.47 -13.35
C TRP A 32 -11.20 46.32 -12.37
N PRO A 33 -11.42 46.50 -11.06
CA PRO A 33 -11.19 45.45 -10.05
C PRO A 33 -11.99 44.17 -10.31
N THR A 34 -11.35 43.01 -10.15
CA THR A 34 -11.96 41.68 -10.32
C THR A 34 -11.58 40.75 -9.18
N GLN A 35 -12.32 39.65 -9.01
CA GLN A 35 -12.07 38.57 -8.03
C GLN A 35 -11.78 39.08 -6.61
N GLY A 36 -12.76 39.76 -6.00
CA GLY A 36 -12.66 40.32 -4.64
C GLY A 36 -12.20 41.78 -4.59
N GLY A 37 -12.23 42.50 -5.70
CA GLY A 37 -11.90 43.93 -5.76
C GLY A 37 -10.41 44.22 -5.98
N GLU A 38 -9.67 43.27 -6.56
CA GLU A 38 -8.23 43.39 -6.84
C GLU A 38 -7.99 43.91 -8.25
N LEU A 39 -7.40 45.10 -8.37
CA LEU A 39 -7.12 45.74 -9.66
C LEU A 39 -6.00 45.04 -10.45
N TYR A 40 -5.05 44.40 -9.76
CA TYR A 40 -3.91 43.71 -10.37
C TYR A 40 -4.14 42.21 -10.55
N PHE A 41 -5.35 41.69 -10.31
CA PHE A 41 -5.64 40.25 -10.36
C PHE A 41 -5.23 39.63 -11.72
N GLY A 42 -5.62 40.26 -12.82
CA GLY A 42 -5.32 39.79 -14.19
C GLY A 42 -3.88 40.00 -14.65
N TYR A 43 -3.02 40.67 -13.87
CA TYR A 43 -1.69 41.09 -14.33
C TYR A 43 -0.80 39.93 -14.78
N ASN A 44 -0.75 38.85 -14.00
CA ASN A 44 0.09 37.69 -14.34
C ASN A 44 -0.38 36.99 -15.62
N ALA A 45 -1.70 36.92 -15.85
CA ALA A 45 -2.26 36.38 -17.07
C ALA A 45 -1.98 37.29 -18.27
N PHE A 46 -2.12 38.61 -18.08
CA PHE A 46 -1.78 39.60 -19.09
C PHE A 46 -0.33 39.47 -19.56
N VAL A 47 0.64 39.53 -18.66
CA VAL A 47 2.07 39.44 -19.01
C VAL A 47 2.48 38.02 -19.43
N GLY A 48 1.91 37.01 -18.78
CA GLY A 48 2.27 35.61 -18.96
C GLY A 48 1.77 34.99 -20.26
N HIS A 49 0.59 35.42 -20.71
CA HIS A 49 -0.16 34.85 -21.84
C HIS A 49 -0.57 35.90 -22.87
N LEU A 50 -1.49 36.81 -22.54
CA LEU A 50 -2.15 37.70 -23.51
C LEU A 50 -1.17 38.62 -24.25
N LEU A 51 -0.26 39.28 -23.54
CA LEU A 51 0.72 40.18 -24.14
C LEU A 51 1.71 39.44 -25.03
N LYS A 52 2.10 38.22 -24.64
CA LYS A 52 2.96 37.35 -25.46
C LYS A 52 2.23 36.82 -26.69
N GLN A 53 0.95 36.50 -26.57
CA GLN A 53 0.07 36.19 -27.70
C GLN A 53 0.01 37.35 -28.68
N GLY A 54 -0.22 38.57 -28.18
CA GLY A 54 -0.19 39.79 -28.99
C GLY A 54 1.14 39.95 -29.73
N LYS A 55 2.27 39.75 -29.04
CA LYS A 55 3.59 39.78 -29.66
C LYS A 55 3.73 38.74 -30.78
N THR A 56 3.42 37.48 -30.47
CA THR A 56 3.54 36.35 -31.39
C THR A 56 2.65 36.50 -32.62
N LEU A 57 1.45 37.06 -32.47
CA LEU A 57 0.53 37.35 -33.57
C LEU A 57 0.98 38.54 -34.42
N ALA A 58 1.52 39.60 -33.79
CA ALA A 58 2.10 40.73 -34.51
C ALA A 58 3.31 40.30 -35.36
N GLU A 59 4.18 39.44 -34.80
CA GLU A 59 5.31 38.84 -35.53
C GLU A 59 4.85 37.91 -36.66
N ALA A 60 3.67 37.30 -36.54
CA ALA A 60 3.03 36.50 -37.58
C ALA A 60 2.27 37.32 -38.64
N GLY A 61 2.25 38.66 -38.53
CA GLY A 61 1.66 39.56 -39.52
C GLY A 61 0.23 40.02 -39.24
N CYS A 62 -0.34 39.75 -38.06
CA CYS A 62 -1.65 40.29 -37.67
C CYS A 62 -1.56 41.78 -37.26
N ALA A 63 -2.65 42.52 -37.44
CA ALA A 63 -2.80 43.87 -36.89
C ALA A 63 -3.25 43.73 -35.42
N VAL A 64 -2.36 44.02 -34.47
CA VAL A 64 -2.62 43.76 -33.05
C VAL A 64 -2.93 45.05 -32.30
N HIS A 65 -4.03 45.03 -31.57
CA HIS A 65 -4.46 46.07 -30.62
C HIS A 65 -4.40 45.49 -29.20
N VAL A 66 -3.78 46.20 -28.27
CA VAL A 66 -3.65 45.76 -26.87
C VAL A 66 -4.37 46.75 -25.98
N ALA A 67 -5.54 46.37 -25.46
CA ALA A 67 -6.33 47.19 -24.53
C ALA A 67 -6.12 46.71 -23.10
N PHE A 68 -5.65 47.59 -22.22
CA PHE A 68 -5.23 47.26 -20.85
C PHE A 68 -5.41 48.46 -19.91
N PRO A 69 -5.53 48.24 -18.59
CA PRO A 69 -5.59 49.34 -17.62
C PRO A 69 -4.29 50.16 -17.60
N ASP A 70 -4.41 51.48 -17.52
CA ASP A 70 -3.32 52.44 -17.32
C ASP A 70 -2.38 52.08 -16.14
N THR A 71 -2.89 51.40 -15.12
CA THR A 71 -2.07 50.87 -14.02
C THR A 71 -1.01 49.85 -14.45
N PHE A 72 -1.17 49.20 -15.60
CA PHE A 72 -0.19 48.23 -16.10
C PHE A 72 0.92 48.89 -16.93
N THR A 73 0.79 50.17 -17.30
CA THR A 73 1.73 50.89 -18.18
C THR A 73 3.18 50.84 -17.67
N SER A 74 3.38 50.94 -16.35
CA SER A 74 4.73 50.91 -15.76
C SER A 74 5.48 49.58 -15.98
N PHE A 75 4.76 48.49 -16.24
CA PHE A 75 5.30 47.15 -16.45
C PHE A 75 5.57 46.81 -17.93
N LEU A 76 5.15 47.69 -18.85
CA LEU A 76 5.36 47.53 -20.30
C LEU A 76 6.67 48.14 -20.81
N ARG A 77 7.45 48.80 -19.93
CA ARG A 77 8.61 49.65 -20.27
C ARG A 77 9.73 48.99 -21.11
N ASP A 78 9.77 47.65 -21.20
CA ASP A 78 10.80 46.89 -21.92
C ASP A 78 10.25 46.02 -23.09
N LYS A 79 8.99 46.23 -23.51
CA LYS A 79 8.28 45.33 -24.44
C LYS A 79 7.96 46.00 -25.78
N ASN A 80 8.93 46.05 -26.69
CA ASN A 80 8.74 46.60 -28.04
C ASN A 80 8.32 45.52 -29.05
N PHE A 81 7.06 45.52 -29.48
CA PHE A 81 6.60 44.86 -30.70
C PHE A 81 5.55 45.74 -31.41
N ASN A 82 5.34 45.50 -32.70
CA ASN A 82 4.44 46.33 -33.51
C ASN A 82 2.97 46.07 -33.15
N ALA A 83 2.40 46.92 -32.29
CA ALA A 83 1.00 46.86 -31.89
C ALA A 83 0.47 48.25 -31.51
N ASN A 84 -0.84 48.44 -31.62
CA ASN A 84 -1.54 49.62 -31.11
C ASN A 84 -1.91 49.42 -29.63
N PHE A 85 -1.23 50.13 -28.74
CA PHE A 85 -1.45 50.04 -27.29
C PHE A 85 -2.51 51.06 -26.86
N ILE A 86 -3.60 50.57 -26.27
CA ILE A 86 -4.77 51.34 -25.84
C ILE A 86 -4.82 51.31 -24.31
N GLU A 87 -4.40 52.42 -23.69
CA GLU A 87 -4.48 52.61 -22.23
C GLU A 87 -5.90 53.00 -21.83
N LEU A 88 -6.49 52.22 -20.93
CA LEU A 88 -7.83 52.45 -20.40
C LEU A 88 -7.73 52.97 -18.97
N ASN A 89 -8.40 54.08 -18.67
CA ASN A 89 -8.35 54.67 -17.34
C ASN A 89 -9.04 53.77 -16.30
N ALA A 90 -8.27 53.19 -15.38
CA ALA A 90 -8.81 52.23 -14.41
C ALA A 90 -9.85 52.87 -13.48
N LEU A 91 -9.63 54.11 -13.06
CA LEU A 91 -10.53 54.82 -12.14
C LEU A 91 -11.86 55.18 -12.80
N GLU A 92 -11.83 55.62 -14.06
CA GLU A 92 -13.02 55.91 -14.84
C GLU A 92 -13.82 54.63 -15.11
N SER A 93 -13.16 53.58 -15.57
CA SER A 93 -13.81 52.30 -15.86
C SER A 93 -14.46 51.68 -14.61
N THR A 94 -13.84 51.86 -13.43
CA THR A 94 -14.40 51.47 -12.12
C THR A 94 -15.73 52.18 -11.83
N LYS A 95 -15.88 53.46 -12.21
CA LYS A 95 -17.16 54.18 -12.07
C LYS A 95 -18.22 53.64 -13.03
N ILE A 96 -17.83 53.29 -14.26
CA ILE A 96 -18.74 52.72 -15.28
C ILE A 96 -19.33 51.38 -14.83
N VAL A 97 -18.53 50.55 -14.14
CA VAL A 97 -19.00 49.26 -13.62
C VAL A 97 -19.82 49.37 -12.33
N GLY A 98 -20.03 50.57 -11.81
CA GLY A 98 -20.87 50.82 -10.63
C GLY A 98 -20.11 50.85 -9.30
N GLY A 99 -18.78 50.89 -9.32
CA GLY A 99 -17.94 51.01 -8.12
C GLY A 99 -16.82 49.98 -8.06
N TRP A 100 -16.27 49.76 -6.87
CA TRP A 100 -15.12 48.88 -6.64
C TRP A 100 -15.47 47.38 -6.59
N THR A 101 -16.75 47.03 -6.74
CA THR A 101 -17.24 45.65 -6.73
C THR A 101 -17.02 44.98 -8.07
N ASP A 102 -16.63 43.70 -8.07
CA ASP A 102 -16.43 42.92 -9.30
C ASP A 102 -17.78 42.67 -10.03
N PRO A 103 -17.99 43.22 -11.24
CA PRO A 103 -19.24 43.03 -11.99
C PRO A 103 -19.30 41.67 -12.70
N SER A 104 -18.26 40.83 -12.59
CA SER A 104 -18.15 39.58 -13.38
C SER A 104 -19.29 38.61 -13.13
N GLN A 105 -19.85 38.55 -11.91
CA GLN A 105 -20.99 37.67 -11.64
C GLN A 105 -22.23 38.11 -12.44
N GLU A 106 -22.60 39.38 -12.37
CA GLU A 106 -23.74 39.94 -13.11
C GLU A 106 -23.55 39.79 -14.63
N LEU A 107 -22.35 40.10 -15.12
CA LEU A 107 -21.97 39.94 -16.53
C LEU A 107 -22.05 38.48 -17.00
N TYR A 108 -21.70 37.53 -16.14
CA TYR A 108 -21.78 36.10 -16.44
C TYR A 108 -23.23 35.59 -16.46
N GLU A 109 -24.05 36.02 -15.50
CA GLU A 109 -25.43 35.56 -15.36
C GLU A 109 -26.34 36.17 -16.44
N LEU A 110 -26.34 37.50 -16.56
CA LEU A 110 -27.25 38.28 -17.42
C LEU A 110 -26.69 38.53 -18.83
N GLY A 111 -25.39 38.39 -19.05
CA GLY A 111 -24.77 38.56 -20.36
C GLY A 111 -25.03 39.96 -20.95
N PRO A 112 -25.36 40.06 -22.26
CA PRO A 112 -25.62 41.36 -22.92
C PRO A 112 -26.82 42.14 -22.34
N ALA A 113 -27.72 41.46 -21.63
CA ALA A 113 -28.89 42.09 -21.01
C ALA A 113 -28.56 42.82 -19.70
N ALA A 114 -27.35 42.65 -19.14
CA ALA A 114 -26.93 43.37 -17.94
C ALA A 114 -26.83 44.88 -18.22
N ASP A 115 -27.36 45.71 -17.32
CA ASP A 115 -27.24 47.18 -17.42
C ASP A 115 -25.76 47.59 -17.46
N VAL A 116 -24.94 46.98 -16.60
CA VAL A 116 -23.49 47.21 -16.59
C VAL A 116 -22.81 46.86 -17.92
N SER A 117 -23.30 45.84 -18.65
CA SER A 117 -22.76 45.49 -19.97
C SER A 117 -23.04 46.58 -21.01
N GLN A 118 -24.21 47.22 -20.97
CA GLN A 118 -24.56 48.31 -21.87
C GLN A 118 -23.76 49.59 -21.57
N ARG A 119 -23.56 49.90 -20.28
CA ARG A 119 -22.70 51.02 -19.86
C ARG A 119 -21.26 50.83 -20.31
N ILE A 120 -20.69 49.63 -20.11
CA ILE A 120 -19.33 49.29 -20.56
C ILE A 120 -19.23 49.42 -22.09
N SER A 121 -20.17 48.86 -22.85
CA SER A 121 -20.14 48.91 -24.32
C SER A 121 -20.19 50.34 -24.85
N THR A 122 -21.05 51.20 -24.27
CA THR A 122 -21.14 52.63 -24.62
C THR A 122 -19.84 53.36 -24.33
N TRP A 123 -19.22 53.09 -23.18
CA TRP A 123 -17.95 53.70 -22.79
C TRP A 123 -16.77 53.23 -23.65
N LEU A 124 -16.73 51.96 -24.05
CA LEU A 124 -15.63 51.41 -24.85
C LEU A 124 -15.66 51.81 -26.33
N ARG A 125 -16.84 52.11 -26.88
CA ARG A 125 -17.01 52.44 -28.30
C ARG A 125 -16.05 53.52 -28.84
N PRO A 126 -15.81 54.65 -28.15
CA PRO A 126 -14.83 55.64 -28.62
C PRO A 126 -13.36 55.27 -28.36
N HIS A 127 -13.08 54.26 -27.53
CA HIS A 127 -11.71 53.89 -27.11
C HIS A 127 -11.11 52.74 -27.93
N LEU A 128 -11.96 51.86 -28.47
CA LEU A 128 -11.53 50.67 -29.21
C LEU A 128 -11.70 50.84 -30.73
N PRO A 129 -10.96 50.08 -31.56
CA PRO A 129 -11.10 50.13 -33.02
C PRO A 129 -12.51 49.77 -33.50
N GLU A 130 -12.94 50.32 -34.63
CA GLU A 130 -14.28 50.05 -35.19
C GLU A 130 -14.43 48.61 -35.70
N GLU A 131 -13.39 48.06 -36.33
CA GLU A 131 -13.38 46.69 -36.88
C GLU A 131 -12.37 45.82 -36.12
N ILE A 132 -12.84 44.71 -35.55
CA ILE A 132 -12.02 43.67 -34.92
C ILE A 132 -12.49 42.30 -35.42
N ASP A 133 -11.54 41.46 -35.84
CA ASP A 133 -11.81 40.11 -36.32
C ASP A 133 -11.76 39.07 -35.19
N VAL A 134 -10.87 39.28 -34.22
CA VAL A 134 -10.57 38.31 -33.15
C VAL A 134 -10.35 39.05 -31.85
N VAL A 135 -10.91 38.54 -30.76
CA VAL A 135 -10.62 39.02 -29.40
C VAL A 135 -10.03 37.88 -28.59
N LEU A 136 -8.89 38.11 -27.96
CA LEU A 136 -8.32 37.21 -26.96
C LEU A 136 -8.50 37.84 -25.58
N CYS A 137 -9.26 37.19 -24.71
CA CYS A 137 -9.50 37.62 -23.33
C CYS A 137 -9.15 36.52 -22.33
N TRP A 138 -9.01 36.90 -21.05
CA TRP A 138 -8.65 35.98 -19.98
C TRP A 138 -9.63 36.03 -18.82
N GLU A 139 -10.25 34.89 -18.53
CA GLU A 139 -11.03 34.50 -17.35
C GLU A 139 -12.32 35.27 -17.10
N THR A 140 -12.39 36.57 -17.41
CA THR A 140 -13.55 37.43 -17.16
C THR A 140 -14.60 37.32 -18.28
N PRO A 141 -15.90 37.41 -17.95
CA PRO A 141 -16.95 37.44 -18.94
C PRO A 141 -16.96 38.77 -19.70
N VAL A 142 -17.06 38.71 -21.03
CA VAL A 142 -16.99 39.88 -21.93
C VAL A 142 -18.24 40.05 -22.83
N PRO A 143 -19.48 40.00 -22.30
CA PRO A 143 -20.68 40.13 -23.13
C PRO A 143 -20.76 41.48 -23.87
N TYR A 144 -20.19 42.54 -23.29
CA TYR A 144 -20.09 43.86 -23.91
C TYR A 144 -19.22 43.88 -25.17
N LEU A 145 -18.15 43.07 -25.24
CA LEU A 145 -17.35 42.92 -26.46
C LEU A 145 -18.08 42.09 -27.50
N ARG A 146 -18.86 41.09 -27.09
CA ARG A 146 -19.74 40.35 -28.01
C ARG A 146 -20.80 41.27 -28.64
N SER A 147 -21.28 42.27 -27.91
CA SER A 147 -22.20 43.29 -28.45
C SER A 147 -21.50 44.32 -29.36
N LEU A 148 -20.25 44.69 -29.05
CA LEU A 148 -19.47 45.63 -29.87
C LEU A 148 -18.99 45.00 -31.18
N TYR A 149 -18.61 43.73 -31.13
CA TYR A 149 -18.03 42.99 -32.25
C TYR A 149 -18.78 41.66 -32.47
N PRO A 150 -20.04 41.70 -32.98
CA PRO A 150 -20.88 40.51 -33.10
C PRO A 150 -20.30 39.44 -34.05
N GLU A 151 -19.54 39.85 -35.05
CA GLU A 151 -18.91 38.96 -36.03
C GLU A 151 -17.51 38.47 -35.60
N ALA A 152 -16.93 39.06 -34.55
CA ALA A 152 -15.57 38.70 -34.12
C ALA A 152 -15.52 37.32 -33.46
N LEU A 153 -14.43 36.60 -33.70
CA LEU A 153 -14.10 35.39 -32.94
C LEU A 153 -13.57 35.78 -31.57
N ILE A 154 -14.40 35.68 -30.53
CA ILE A 154 -14.02 35.99 -29.16
C ILE A 154 -13.61 34.71 -28.43
N ILE A 155 -12.31 34.59 -28.15
CA ILE A 155 -11.72 33.45 -27.44
C ILE A 155 -11.55 33.78 -25.96
N ASN A 156 -12.22 32.98 -25.14
CA ASN A 156 -12.17 33.03 -23.68
C ASN A 156 -11.11 32.04 -23.20
N GLN A 157 -10.13 32.54 -22.47
CA GLN A 157 -9.02 31.74 -21.98
C GLN A 157 -8.96 31.69 -20.46
N MET A 158 -8.49 30.58 -19.91
CA MET A 158 -8.13 30.44 -18.50
C MET A 158 -7.16 29.26 -18.36
N PRO A 159 -6.51 29.04 -17.20
CA PRO A 159 -5.71 27.84 -17.00
C PRO A 159 -6.55 26.58 -17.26
N GLY A 160 -6.04 25.67 -18.09
CA GLY A 160 -6.70 24.40 -18.41
C GLY A 160 -6.84 23.49 -17.20
N GLN A 161 -7.68 22.47 -17.31
CA GLN A 161 -7.93 21.51 -16.22
C GLN A 161 -6.66 20.71 -15.85
N PHE A 162 -5.68 20.66 -16.75
CA PHE A 162 -4.39 20.01 -16.58
C PHE A 162 -3.22 21.00 -16.42
N SER A 163 -3.49 22.28 -16.09
CA SER A 163 -2.46 23.34 -16.05
C SER A 163 -1.46 23.26 -14.89
N ARG A 164 -1.63 22.32 -13.94
CA ARG A 164 -0.80 22.19 -12.74
C ARG A 164 0.16 21.01 -12.86
N THR A 165 1.42 21.24 -12.50
CA THR A 165 2.46 20.20 -12.38
C THR A 165 1.94 18.98 -11.62
N PRO A 166 2.19 17.74 -12.10
CA PRO A 166 3.09 17.40 -13.20
C PRO A 166 2.42 17.34 -14.57
N TYR A 167 1.14 17.69 -14.67
CA TYR A 167 0.46 17.68 -15.95
C TYR A 167 1.03 18.77 -16.90
N PRO A 168 0.92 18.58 -18.23
CA PRO A 168 1.31 19.58 -19.21
C PRO A 168 0.53 20.88 -19.03
N HIS A 169 1.21 22.03 -19.06
CA HIS A 169 0.55 23.33 -18.92
C HIS A 169 -0.35 23.62 -20.12
N THR A 170 -1.66 23.42 -19.97
CA THR A 170 -2.69 23.74 -20.97
C THR A 170 -3.47 25.00 -20.61
N VAL A 171 -4.09 25.61 -21.61
CA VAL A 171 -4.95 26.81 -21.51
C VAL A 171 -6.26 26.50 -22.20
N ILE A 172 -7.40 26.80 -21.60
CA ILE A 172 -8.71 26.71 -22.28
C ILE A 172 -8.72 27.72 -23.43
N PHE A 173 -9.21 27.33 -24.60
CA PHE A 173 -9.31 28.21 -25.77
C PHE A 173 -10.72 28.10 -26.37
N ASP A 174 -11.71 28.71 -25.71
CA ASP A 174 -13.15 28.49 -25.97
C ASP A 174 -13.83 29.72 -26.59
N ASN A 175 -14.54 29.55 -27.71
CA ASN A 175 -15.20 30.67 -28.40
C ASN A 175 -16.64 30.97 -27.91
N GLU A 176 -17.26 30.05 -27.18
CA GLU A 176 -18.61 30.19 -26.60
C GLU A 176 -18.57 30.91 -25.26
N GLY A 177 -17.60 30.58 -24.41
CA GLY A 177 -17.47 31.14 -23.06
C GLY A 177 -16.75 30.21 -22.10
N LEU A 178 -16.82 30.52 -20.81
CA LEU A 178 -16.30 29.65 -19.74
C LEU A 178 -17.45 29.09 -18.90
N TYR A 179 -17.18 28.02 -18.15
CA TYR A 179 -18.13 27.39 -17.23
C TYR A 179 -19.47 27.05 -17.93
N LYS A 180 -20.65 27.41 -17.37
CA LYS A 180 -21.95 27.13 -18.02
C LYS A 180 -22.15 27.86 -19.34
N LYS A 181 -21.37 28.91 -19.62
CA LYS A 181 -21.40 29.60 -20.92
C LYS A 181 -20.45 28.98 -21.94
N GLY A 182 -19.58 28.05 -21.52
CA GLY A 182 -18.61 27.39 -22.38
C GLY A 182 -19.08 26.10 -23.03
N THR A 183 -18.26 25.60 -23.95
CA THR A 183 -18.59 24.45 -24.80
C THR A 183 -18.73 23.15 -24.02
N LEU A 184 -17.88 22.94 -22.99
CA LEU A 184 -17.95 21.74 -22.16
C LEU A 184 -19.32 21.52 -21.51
N PHE A 185 -20.04 22.59 -21.17
CA PHE A 185 -21.40 22.50 -20.65
C PHE A 185 -22.44 22.48 -21.76
N LYS A 186 -22.44 23.50 -22.65
CA LYS A 186 -23.45 23.66 -23.70
C LYS A 186 -23.50 22.47 -24.67
N SER A 187 -22.37 21.81 -24.90
CA SER A 187 -22.23 20.68 -25.83
C SER A 187 -21.93 19.36 -25.13
N ALA A 188 -22.16 19.26 -23.82
CA ALA A 188 -21.81 18.08 -23.03
C ALA A 188 -22.41 16.80 -23.59
N ALA A 189 -23.70 16.81 -23.96
CA ALA A 189 -24.38 15.64 -24.53
C ALA A 189 -23.69 15.15 -25.82
N SER A 190 -23.32 16.06 -26.72
CA SER A 190 -22.60 15.73 -27.95
C SER A 190 -21.21 15.16 -27.66
N ILE A 191 -20.45 15.80 -26.76
CA ILE A 191 -19.11 15.35 -26.37
C ILE A 191 -19.16 13.95 -25.75
N ILE A 192 -20.09 13.70 -24.83
CA ILE A 192 -20.22 12.44 -24.08
C ILE A 192 -20.71 11.31 -25.00
N LYS A 193 -21.79 11.55 -25.76
CA LYS A 193 -22.49 10.47 -26.49
C LYS A 193 -21.97 10.23 -27.91
N VAL A 194 -21.48 11.28 -28.58
CA VAL A 194 -21.12 11.23 -30.01
C VAL A 194 -19.63 11.57 -30.24
N GLY A 195 -18.91 12.04 -29.21
CA GLY A 195 -17.50 12.41 -29.32
C GLY A 195 -16.57 11.29 -29.78
N GLU A 196 -15.45 11.69 -30.36
CA GLU A 196 -14.42 10.77 -30.85
C GLU A 196 -13.62 10.19 -29.69
N THR A 197 -13.23 8.92 -29.80
CA THR A 197 -12.26 8.30 -28.89
C THR A 197 -10.94 8.16 -29.65
N THR A 198 -9.94 8.93 -29.23
CA THR A 198 -8.58 8.87 -29.79
C THR A 198 -7.64 8.17 -28.82
N ASN A 199 -6.53 7.62 -29.34
CA ASN A 199 -5.48 7.03 -28.50
C ASN A 199 -4.86 8.06 -27.54
N LEU A 200 -4.99 9.36 -27.82
CA LEU A 200 -4.50 10.45 -26.98
C LEU A 200 -5.02 10.39 -25.53
N ALA A 201 -6.33 10.20 -25.33
CA ALA A 201 -6.91 10.16 -23.98
C ALA A 201 -6.36 8.99 -23.15
N SER A 202 -6.24 7.81 -23.77
CA SER A 202 -5.67 6.63 -23.14
C SER A 202 -4.18 6.78 -22.82
N SER A 203 -3.41 7.35 -23.75
CA SER A 203 -1.97 7.59 -23.58
C SER A 203 -1.70 8.64 -22.50
N PHE A 204 -2.45 9.74 -22.51
CA PHE A 204 -2.37 10.77 -21.48
C PHE A 204 -2.71 10.23 -20.10
N SER A 205 -3.79 9.44 -20.01
CA SER A 205 -4.19 8.78 -18.77
C SER A 205 -3.14 7.78 -18.27
N ALA A 206 -2.54 7.00 -19.16
CA ALA A 206 -1.47 6.07 -18.82
C ALA A 206 -0.22 6.79 -18.30
N THR A 207 0.20 7.88 -18.97
CA THR A 207 1.34 8.71 -18.54
C THR A 207 1.09 9.34 -17.17
N ALA A 208 -0.08 9.93 -16.96
CA ALA A 208 -0.47 10.48 -15.66
C ALA A 208 -0.50 9.39 -14.55
N LYS A 209 -1.16 8.25 -14.81
CA LYS A 209 -1.22 7.10 -13.90
C LYS A 209 0.18 6.59 -13.53
N GLY A 210 1.06 6.44 -14.51
CA GLY A 210 2.44 6.02 -14.30
C GLY A 210 3.19 6.97 -13.37
N LEU A 211 3.04 8.28 -13.58
CA LEU A 211 3.75 9.27 -12.79
C LEU A 211 3.26 9.36 -11.34
N PHE A 212 1.96 9.42 -11.07
CA PHE A 212 1.47 9.43 -9.67
C PHE A 212 1.65 8.08 -8.96
N ARG A 213 1.77 6.96 -9.68
CA ARG A 213 2.18 5.67 -9.05
C ARG A 213 3.64 5.71 -8.58
N LYS A 214 4.51 6.39 -9.33
CA LYS A 214 5.90 6.65 -8.95
C LYS A 214 6.02 7.63 -7.78
N TYR A 215 5.05 8.53 -7.62
CA TYR A 215 5.00 9.50 -6.51
C TYR A 215 3.66 9.38 -5.76
N PRO A 216 3.47 8.33 -4.92
CA PRO A 216 2.20 8.14 -4.22
C PRO A 216 2.14 9.00 -2.96
N PHE A 217 1.06 9.77 -2.80
CA PHE A 217 0.82 10.52 -1.59
C PHE A 217 0.29 9.59 -0.49
N PRO A 218 0.91 9.45 0.69
CA PRO A 218 0.57 8.41 1.66
C PRO A 218 -0.66 8.76 2.52
N VAL A 219 -1.77 9.18 1.91
CA VAL A 219 -2.99 9.56 2.63
C VAL A 219 -3.60 8.34 3.32
N ARG A 220 -3.75 7.19 2.65
CA ARG A 220 -4.30 5.97 3.28
C ARG A 220 -3.48 5.51 4.49
N ASN A 221 -2.15 5.60 4.42
CA ASN A 221 -1.27 5.26 5.55
C ASN A 221 -1.45 6.20 6.75
N LYS A 222 -1.78 7.48 6.50
CA LYS A 222 -2.13 8.43 7.56
C LYS A 222 -3.49 8.11 8.17
N LEU A 223 -4.47 7.75 7.33
CA LEU A 223 -5.85 7.43 7.72
C LEU A 223 -6.01 6.02 8.31
N ALA A 224 -5.01 5.14 8.17
CA ALA A 224 -5.04 3.80 8.76
C ALA A 224 -5.33 3.84 10.27
N ARG A 225 -4.85 4.88 10.97
CA ARG A 225 -5.06 5.06 12.41
C ARG A 225 -6.48 5.48 12.80
N THR A 226 -7.29 5.93 11.84
CA THR A 226 -8.67 6.39 12.07
C THR A 226 -9.70 5.36 11.62
N GLY A 227 -9.28 4.26 10.98
CA GLY A 227 -10.20 3.28 10.36
C GLY A 227 -10.89 3.80 9.09
N LYS A 228 -10.51 4.99 8.59
CA LYS A 228 -11.17 5.67 7.46
C LYS A 228 -10.33 5.60 6.18
N THR A 229 -9.83 4.41 5.82
CA THR A 229 -8.95 4.22 4.65
C THR A 229 -9.68 4.32 3.30
N ASN A 230 -11.00 4.07 3.30
CA ASN A 230 -11.90 4.36 2.19
C ASN A 230 -12.56 5.74 2.43
N PHE A 231 -12.37 6.70 1.51
CA PHE A 231 -12.79 8.08 1.72
C PHE A 231 -13.13 8.83 0.42
N ASN A 232 -14.05 9.78 0.53
CA ASN A 232 -14.40 10.75 -0.50
C ASN A 232 -13.49 11.97 -0.43
N LEU A 233 -13.17 12.58 -1.57
CA LEU A 233 -12.38 13.81 -1.62
C LEU A 233 -13.29 15.02 -1.83
N LEU A 234 -13.11 16.06 -1.02
CA LEU A 234 -13.76 17.36 -1.18
C LEU A 234 -12.69 18.46 -1.36
N PRO A 235 -12.44 18.96 -2.58
CA PRO A 235 -11.57 20.10 -2.83
C PRO A 235 -12.35 21.40 -2.71
N LEU A 236 -12.03 22.21 -1.71
CA LEU A 236 -12.52 23.59 -1.60
C LEU A 236 -11.85 24.47 -2.66
N GLN A 237 -12.60 25.47 -3.11
CA GLN A 237 -12.26 26.38 -4.21
C GLN A 237 -12.08 27.82 -3.70
N ILE A 238 -12.43 28.82 -4.51
CA ILE A 238 -12.31 30.24 -4.20
C ILE A 238 -13.73 30.82 -4.06
N SER A 239 -14.06 31.36 -2.88
CA SER A 239 -15.38 31.95 -2.59
C SER A 239 -15.72 33.14 -3.49
N GLU A 240 -14.73 33.99 -3.79
CA GLU A 240 -14.91 35.22 -4.59
C GLU A 240 -14.92 35.00 -6.11
N HIS A 241 -14.73 33.77 -6.59
CA HIS A 241 -14.69 33.51 -8.03
C HIS A 241 -16.12 33.58 -8.61
N TYR A 242 -16.34 34.44 -9.60
CA TYR A 242 -17.68 34.74 -10.14
C TYR A 242 -18.45 33.48 -10.55
N ALA A 243 -17.81 32.53 -11.24
CA ALA A 243 -18.47 31.31 -11.69
C ALA A 243 -18.84 30.36 -10.54
N PHE A 244 -18.09 30.37 -9.43
CA PHE A 244 -18.49 29.59 -8.25
C PHE A 244 -19.78 30.18 -7.67
N ARG A 245 -19.85 31.50 -7.46
CA ARG A 245 -21.07 32.15 -6.96
C ARG A 245 -22.25 32.00 -7.90
N GLY A 246 -22.07 32.34 -9.18
CA GLY A 246 -23.15 32.33 -10.16
C GLY A 246 -23.67 30.93 -10.49
N ASP A 247 -22.81 29.90 -10.49
CA ASP A 247 -23.27 28.52 -10.73
C ASP A 247 -23.86 27.86 -9.48
N THR A 248 -23.30 28.12 -8.29
CA THR A 248 -23.69 27.38 -7.07
C THR A 248 -24.71 28.09 -6.20
N GLY A 249 -24.73 29.42 -6.22
CA GLY A 249 -25.49 30.24 -5.26
C GLY A 249 -24.90 30.28 -3.84
N PHE A 250 -23.78 29.60 -3.56
CA PHE A 250 -23.14 29.65 -2.25
C PHE A 250 -22.35 30.94 -2.05
N VAL A 251 -22.47 31.52 -0.85
CA VAL A 251 -21.79 32.77 -0.50
C VAL A 251 -20.33 32.52 -0.12
N SER A 252 -20.00 31.34 0.40
CA SER A 252 -18.65 30.97 0.84
C SER A 252 -18.31 29.48 0.66
N GLN A 253 -17.01 29.17 0.65
CA GLN A 253 -16.54 27.77 0.70
C GLN A 253 -16.92 27.06 2.00
N ALA A 254 -17.14 27.79 3.10
CA ALA A 254 -17.63 27.20 4.36
C ALA A 254 -19.05 26.65 4.19
N GLN A 255 -19.94 27.42 3.55
CA GLN A 255 -21.31 26.98 3.24
C GLN A 255 -21.29 25.77 2.30
N PHE A 256 -20.48 25.82 1.24
CA PHE A 256 -20.30 24.69 0.33
C PHE A 256 -19.76 23.43 1.03
N CYS A 257 -18.81 23.59 1.95
CA CYS A 257 -18.25 22.47 2.72
C CYS A 257 -19.33 21.77 3.56
N VAL A 258 -20.14 22.53 4.28
CA VAL A 258 -21.25 22.01 5.09
C VAL A 258 -22.28 21.30 4.22
N GLU A 259 -22.66 21.88 3.08
CA GLU A 259 -23.63 21.28 2.15
C GLU A 259 -23.08 19.97 1.55
N ALA A 260 -21.83 19.96 1.11
CA ALA A 260 -21.19 18.77 0.56
C ALA A 260 -21.10 17.64 1.59
N LEU A 261 -20.71 17.94 2.83
CA LEU A 261 -20.67 16.97 3.94
C LEU A 261 -22.07 16.45 4.29
N SER A 262 -23.07 17.33 4.34
CA SER A 262 -24.47 16.96 4.60
C SER A 262 -25.03 16.01 3.53
N SER A 263 -24.51 16.06 2.31
CA SER A 263 -24.91 15.14 1.25
C SER A 263 -24.43 13.70 1.45
N VAL A 264 -23.45 13.46 2.32
CA VAL A 264 -22.83 12.15 2.59
C VAL A 264 -22.53 11.96 4.10
N PRO A 265 -23.55 11.93 4.96
CA PRO A 265 -23.38 12.02 6.42
C PRO A 265 -22.59 10.85 7.03
N ASP A 266 -22.62 9.66 6.40
CA ASP A 266 -22.01 8.44 6.93
C ASP A 266 -20.66 8.08 6.27
N GLU A 267 -20.26 8.77 5.20
CA GLU A 267 -19.07 8.40 4.41
C GLU A 267 -17.87 9.26 4.82
N PRO A 268 -16.66 8.72 5.05
CA PRO A 268 -15.50 9.54 5.37
C PRO A 268 -15.18 10.57 4.28
N VAL A 269 -15.01 11.85 4.64
CA VAL A 269 -14.71 12.93 3.67
C VAL A 269 -13.39 13.59 4.01
N TYR A 270 -12.41 13.45 3.11
CA TYR A 270 -11.13 14.14 3.17
C TYR A 270 -11.23 15.51 2.51
N VAL A 271 -11.19 16.56 3.32
CA VAL A 271 -11.32 17.95 2.88
C VAL A 271 -9.94 18.52 2.57
N THR A 272 -9.81 19.14 1.41
CA THR A 272 -8.61 19.88 1.01
C THR A 272 -8.95 21.33 0.73
N GLN A 273 -8.04 22.24 1.06
CA GLN A 273 -8.23 23.68 0.83
C GLN A 273 -7.29 24.19 -0.25
N TYR A 274 -7.79 25.12 -1.07
CA TYR A 274 -7.00 25.78 -2.08
C TYR A 274 -6.11 26.86 -1.47
N ILE A 275 -4.80 26.60 -1.46
CA ILE A 275 -3.79 27.56 -1.02
C ILE A 275 -2.81 27.81 -2.17
N SER A 276 -2.67 29.07 -2.56
CA SER A 276 -1.69 29.51 -3.54
C SER A 276 -0.83 30.64 -2.98
N ARG A 277 0.26 30.97 -3.68
CA ARG A 277 1.16 32.07 -3.28
C ARG A 277 0.48 33.45 -3.33
N LEU A 278 -0.52 33.60 -4.21
CA LEU A 278 -1.16 34.88 -4.53
C LEU A 278 -2.58 35.01 -3.97
N TYR A 279 -3.18 33.90 -3.53
CA TYR A 279 -4.53 33.88 -3.01
C TYR A 279 -4.71 32.78 -1.96
N ARG A 280 -5.36 33.14 -0.84
CA ARG A 280 -5.63 32.27 0.31
C ARG A 280 -7.07 32.46 0.77
N ASP A 281 -7.96 31.57 0.36
CA ASP A 281 -9.29 31.47 0.94
C ASP A 281 -9.27 30.40 2.03
N THR A 282 -8.88 30.81 3.24
CA THR A 282 -8.64 29.91 4.39
C THR A 282 -9.87 29.78 5.28
N VAL A 283 -10.91 29.12 4.77
CA VAL A 283 -12.09 28.78 5.58
C VAL A 283 -11.85 27.69 6.63
N MET A 284 -10.82 26.84 6.49
CA MET A 284 -10.53 25.73 7.40
C MET A 284 -9.75 26.20 8.64
N THR A 285 -10.29 27.19 9.35
CA THR A 285 -9.73 27.66 10.63
C THR A 285 -9.85 26.58 11.71
N PRO A 286 -9.00 26.56 12.75
CA PRO A 286 -9.13 25.60 13.85
C PRO A 286 -10.54 25.55 14.47
N GLN A 287 -11.21 26.71 14.57
CA GLN A 287 -12.58 26.82 15.06
C GLN A 287 -13.58 26.14 14.11
N PHE A 288 -13.45 26.37 12.79
CA PHE A 288 -14.34 25.76 11.80
C PHE A 288 -14.09 24.26 11.67
N VAL A 289 -12.83 23.82 11.71
CA VAL A 289 -12.48 22.39 11.74
C VAL A 289 -13.10 21.72 12.95
N ASN A 290 -12.97 22.31 14.15
CA ASN A 290 -13.59 21.78 15.36
C ASN A 290 -15.13 21.73 15.25
N TYR A 291 -15.74 22.76 14.66
CA TYR A 291 -17.17 22.76 14.36
C TYR A 291 -17.57 21.61 13.43
N LEU A 292 -16.82 21.40 12.34
CA LEU A 292 -17.05 20.30 11.41
C LEU A 292 -16.86 18.94 12.07
N GLU A 293 -15.78 18.73 12.84
CA GLU A 293 -15.52 17.47 13.53
C GLU A 293 -16.60 17.14 14.57
N THR A 294 -17.23 18.17 15.17
CA THR A 294 -18.33 18.00 16.13
C THR A 294 -19.63 17.58 15.45
N HIS A 295 -19.94 18.11 14.26
CA HIS A 295 -21.23 17.90 13.57
C HIS A 295 -21.16 16.83 12.47
N PHE A 296 -19.97 16.58 11.92
CA PHE A 296 -19.67 15.63 10.86
C PHE A 296 -18.48 14.77 11.31
N PRO A 297 -18.69 13.77 12.20
CA PRO A 297 -17.61 12.98 12.80
C PRO A 297 -16.81 12.16 11.76
N ASN A 298 -17.33 12.04 10.53
CA ASN A 298 -16.72 11.44 9.35
C ASN A 298 -15.75 12.36 8.60
N VAL A 299 -15.72 13.68 8.89
CA VAL A 299 -14.80 14.64 8.27
C VAL A 299 -13.34 14.31 8.62
N ILE A 300 -12.44 14.60 7.69
CA ILE A 300 -11.01 14.45 7.83
C ILE A 300 -10.34 15.70 7.27
N TYR A 301 -9.52 16.35 8.09
CA TYR A 301 -8.70 17.48 7.69
C TYR A 301 -7.25 17.30 8.19
N ASP A 302 -6.28 17.49 7.29
CA ASP A 302 -4.85 17.46 7.63
C ASP A 302 -4.19 18.78 7.23
N ALA A 303 -4.05 19.68 8.20
CA ALA A 303 -3.40 20.98 8.02
C ALA A 303 -1.96 20.87 7.50
N ALA A 304 -1.27 19.73 7.66
CA ALA A 304 0.07 19.56 7.10
C ALA A 304 0.05 19.53 5.56
N THR A 305 -1.10 19.23 4.95
CA THR A 305 -1.26 19.19 3.49
C THR A 305 -1.39 20.56 2.84
N GLU A 306 -1.62 21.62 3.63
CA GLU A 306 -1.63 23.01 3.17
C GLU A 306 -0.29 23.45 2.54
N LYS A 307 0.81 22.80 2.93
CA LYS A 307 2.14 23.05 2.38
C LYS A 307 2.32 22.49 0.96
N LEU A 308 1.39 21.63 0.53
CA LEU A 308 1.43 20.98 -0.77
C LEU A 308 0.60 21.76 -1.78
N SER A 309 1.26 22.34 -2.78
CA SER A 309 0.56 22.99 -3.88
C SER A 309 -0.33 21.99 -4.61
N SER A 310 -1.56 22.40 -4.95
CA SER A 310 -2.53 21.58 -5.69
C SER A 310 -2.80 20.20 -5.05
N VAL A 311 -2.76 20.12 -3.71
CA VAL A 311 -2.91 18.89 -2.91
C VAL A 311 -3.95 17.90 -3.45
N SER A 312 -5.12 18.39 -3.88
CA SER A 312 -6.26 17.56 -4.28
C SER A 312 -5.90 16.59 -5.41
N GLN A 313 -5.05 16.98 -6.37
CA GLN A 313 -4.65 16.09 -7.48
C GLN A 313 -3.76 14.92 -7.02
N HIS A 314 -3.05 15.07 -5.90
CA HIS A 314 -2.20 14.02 -5.34
C HIS A 314 -3.01 13.04 -4.48
N VAL A 315 -4.14 13.47 -3.95
CA VAL A 315 -5.07 12.65 -3.15
C VAL A 315 -6.07 11.92 -4.05
N LEU A 316 -6.48 12.55 -5.16
CA LEU A 316 -7.47 12.05 -6.12
C LEU A 316 -7.29 10.58 -6.55
N PRO A 317 -6.07 10.05 -6.81
CA PRO A 317 -5.91 8.65 -7.23
C PRO A 317 -6.35 7.60 -6.19
N GLN A 318 -6.61 8.00 -4.95
CA GLN A 318 -6.87 7.10 -3.83
C GLN A 318 -8.28 7.21 -3.25
N CYS A 319 -9.07 8.19 -3.68
CA CYS A 319 -10.42 8.41 -3.16
C CYS A 319 -11.47 7.55 -3.88
N SER A 320 -12.57 7.24 -3.20
CA SER A 320 -13.70 6.48 -3.74
C SER A 320 -14.60 7.31 -4.65
N GLN A 321 -14.75 8.58 -4.33
CA GLN A 321 -15.63 9.52 -5.02
C GLN A 321 -15.10 10.96 -4.82
N LEU A 322 -15.33 11.82 -5.80
CA LEU A 322 -15.03 13.24 -5.73
C LEU A 322 -16.33 14.05 -5.51
N LEU A 323 -16.42 14.78 -4.40
CA LEU A 323 -17.45 15.78 -4.16
C LEU A 323 -16.96 17.11 -4.75
N VAL A 324 -17.66 17.69 -5.72
CA VAL A 324 -17.14 18.87 -6.44
C VAL A 324 -18.26 19.82 -6.87
N ALA A 325 -17.98 21.12 -6.91
CA ALA A 325 -18.85 22.12 -7.51
C ALA A 325 -18.35 22.53 -8.90
N SER A 326 -17.32 23.39 -8.99
CA SER A 326 -16.83 23.96 -10.26
C SER A 326 -15.32 23.81 -10.47
N SER A 327 -14.67 22.88 -9.76
CA SER A 327 -13.22 22.72 -9.82
C SER A 327 -12.77 21.95 -11.05
N GLY A 328 -11.67 22.36 -11.68
CA GLY A 328 -11.02 21.60 -12.76
C GLY A 328 -10.59 20.18 -12.35
N ILE A 329 -10.47 19.91 -11.04
CA ILE A 329 -10.26 18.55 -10.49
C ILE A 329 -11.37 17.57 -10.93
N GLY A 330 -12.59 18.05 -11.20
CA GLY A 330 -13.67 17.22 -11.73
C GLY A 330 -13.31 16.55 -13.05
N ILE A 331 -12.68 17.29 -13.98
CA ILE A 331 -12.23 16.72 -15.26
C ILE A 331 -10.99 15.84 -15.06
N GLN A 332 -10.12 16.16 -14.10
CA GLN A 332 -8.99 15.29 -13.76
C GLN A 332 -9.45 13.93 -13.22
N ALA A 333 -10.58 13.87 -12.51
CA ALA A 333 -11.13 12.62 -11.95
C ALA A 333 -11.42 11.56 -13.03
N LEU A 334 -11.71 12.01 -14.25
CA LEU A 334 -11.97 11.12 -15.39
C LEU A 334 -10.77 10.24 -15.76
N ILE A 335 -9.54 10.71 -15.53
CA ILE A 335 -8.32 9.89 -15.71
C ILE A 335 -8.37 8.66 -14.81
N TRP A 336 -8.84 8.84 -13.58
CA TRP A 336 -8.76 7.85 -12.50
C TRP A 336 -9.99 6.95 -12.41
N ASP A 337 -10.96 7.13 -13.32
CA ASP A 337 -12.28 6.49 -13.24
C ASP A 337 -13.00 6.79 -11.90
N VAL A 338 -12.67 7.92 -11.27
CA VAL A 338 -13.28 8.34 -9.99
C VAL A 338 -14.64 9.00 -10.28
N PRO A 339 -15.74 8.50 -9.71
CA PRO A 339 -17.08 9.04 -9.93
C PRO A 339 -17.25 10.41 -9.26
N LEU A 340 -17.83 11.36 -10.00
CA LEU A 340 -18.15 12.71 -9.50
C LEU A 340 -19.52 12.71 -8.81
N LYS A 341 -19.61 13.36 -7.66
CA LYS A 341 -20.88 13.83 -7.10
C LYS A 341 -20.87 15.35 -7.16
N VAL A 342 -21.63 15.89 -8.11
CA VAL A 342 -21.66 17.33 -8.37
C VAL A 342 -22.67 17.98 -7.42
N ILE A 343 -22.19 18.92 -6.62
CA ILE A 343 -22.99 19.66 -5.63
C ILE A 343 -23.40 21.00 -6.24
N GLY A 344 -24.71 21.24 -6.29
CA GLY A 344 -25.30 22.39 -6.99
C GLY A 344 -25.46 22.17 -8.50
N ASP A 345 -26.03 23.16 -9.17
CA ASP A 345 -26.23 23.15 -10.62
C ASP A 345 -25.07 23.89 -11.32
N THR A 346 -23.94 23.21 -11.48
CA THR A 346 -22.72 23.81 -12.05
C THR A 346 -22.41 23.34 -13.46
N PHE A 347 -21.40 23.93 -14.10
CA PHE A 347 -20.93 23.46 -15.42
C PHE A 347 -20.47 21.98 -15.42
N LEU A 348 -20.19 21.40 -14.25
CA LEU A 348 -19.81 19.99 -14.13
C LEU A 348 -21.01 19.04 -14.07
N ARG A 349 -22.24 19.55 -13.93
CA ARG A 349 -23.46 18.74 -13.77
C ARG A 349 -23.62 17.62 -14.82
N PRO A 350 -23.32 17.84 -16.12
CA PRO A 350 -23.40 16.78 -17.13
C PRO A 350 -22.39 15.63 -16.95
N PHE A 351 -21.39 15.80 -16.08
CA PHE A 351 -20.36 14.80 -15.79
C PHE A 351 -20.54 14.14 -14.42
N ASP A 352 -21.68 14.35 -13.76
CA ASP A 352 -22.04 13.65 -12.52
C ASP A 352 -22.07 12.13 -12.75
N LYS A 353 -21.80 11.34 -11.70
CA LYS A 353 -21.82 9.86 -11.77
C LYS A 353 -23.13 9.28 -12.33
N LYS A 354 -24.25 10.01 -12.20
CA LYS A 354 -25.55 9.60 -12.75
C LYS A 354 -25.61 9.73 -14.28
N GLU A 355 -24.85 10.65 -14.86
CA GLU A 355 -24.85 10.95 -16.29
C GLU A 355 -23.69 10.28 -17.05
N LEU A 356 -22.52 10.16 -16.40
CA LEU A 356 -21.27 9.67 -16.99
C LEU A 356 -20.88 8.31 -16.40
N THR A 357 -21.26 7.22 -17.07
CA THR A 357 -21.23 5.87 -16.48
C THR A 357 -20.10 4.99 -17.01
N THR A 358 -19.66 5.21 -18.25
CA THR A 358 -18.71 4.30 -18.94
C THR A 358 -17.33 4.93 -19.16
N THR A 359 -16.29 4.08 -19.24
CA THR A 359 -14.93 4.53 -19.59
C THR A 359 -14.84 5.13 -20.99
N VAL A 360 -15.65 4.66 -21.95
CA VAL A 360 -15.71 5.23 -23.30
C VAL A 360 -16.18 6.68 -23.26
N GLU A 361 -17.25 6.97 -22.50
CA GLU A 361 -17.75 8.33 -22.32
C GLU A 361 -16.70 9.25 -21.68
N ARG A 362 -15.97 8.77 -20.65
CA ARG A 362 -14.86 9.52 -20.04
C ARG A 362 -13.76 9.85 -21.04
N ASN A 363 -13.36 8.86 -21.84
CA ASN A 363 -12.31 9.04 -22.84
C ASN A 363 -12.71 10.04 -23.93
N ARG A 364 -13.99 10.12 -24.31
CA ARG A 364 -14.46 11.14 -25.27
C ARG A 364 -14.33 12.55 -24.74
N VAL A 365 -14.69 12.77 -23.47
CA VAL A 365 -14.50 14.06 -22.79
C VAL A 365 -13.01 14.43 -22.76
N LEU A 366 -12.15 13.49 -22.37
CA LEU A 366 -10.69 13.70 -22.35
C LEU A 366 -10.12 13.97 -23.74
N SER A 367 -10.54 13.23 -24.77
CA SER A 367 -10.11 13.43 -26.16
C SER A 367 -10.49 14.83 -26.66
N PHE A 368 -11.70 15.32 -26.34
CA PHE A 368 -12.10 16.68 -26.68
C PHE A 368 -11.24 17.73 -25.96
N VAL A 369 -11.10 17.60 -24.63
CA VAL A 369 -10.31 18.54 -23.82
C VAL A 369 -8.87 18.64 -24.32
N LEU A 370 -8.21 17.49 -24.52
CA LEU A 370 -6.78 17.44 -24.85
C LEU A 370 -6.47 17.71 -26.34
N GLY A 371 -7.39 17.34 -27.23
CA GLY A 371 -7.15 17.36 -28.68
C GLY A 371 -7.78 18.53 -29.43
N ARG A 372 -8.73 19.26 -28.84
CA ARG A 372 -9.50 20.32 -29.52
C ARG A 372 -9.77 21.58 -28.70
N HIS A 373 -9.85 21.47 -27.37
CA HIS A 373 -10.35 22.56 -26.51
C HIS A 373 -9.28 23.29 -25.69
N ALA A 374 -8.34 22.55 -25.09
CA ALA A 374 -7.33 23.11 -24.20
C ALA A 374 -5.91 22.89 -24.76
N PRO A 375 -5.43 23.74 -25.69
CA PRO A 375 -4.10 23.58 -26.27
C PRO A 375 -2.98 23.76 -25.22
N LEU A 376 -1.80 23.22 -25.53
CA LEU A 376 -0.57 23.53 -24.80
C LEU A 376 -0.33 25.05 -24.75
N ALA A 377 -0.13 25.60 -23.55
CA ALA A 377 0.08 27.03 -23.34
C ALA A 377 1.22 27.57 -24.21
N ASN A 378 2.33 26.83 -24.32
CA ASN A 378 3.48 27.23 -25.11
C ASN A 378 3.15 27.37 -26.62
N LYS A 379 2.26 26.52 -27.14
CA LYS A 379 1.84 26.53 -28.55
C LYS A 379 0.99 27.76 -28.89
N VAL A 380 0.15 28.19 -27.96
CA VAL A 380 -0.65 29.42 -28.13
C VAL A 380 0.02 30.66 -27.58
N VAL A 381 1.29 30.62 -27.18
CA VAL A 381 2.01 31.79 -26.64
C VAL A 381 3.26 32.11 -27.44
N ASN A 382 4.00 31.10 -27.90
CA ASN A 382 5.30 31.27 -28.55
C ASN A 382 5.39 30.69 -29.97
N ASP A 383 4.32 30.06 -30.48
CA ASP A 383 4.31 29.47 -31.82
C ASP A 383 3.30 30.20 -32.72
N GLY A 384 3.80 31.18 -33.47
CA GLY A 384 3.00 32.02 -34.36
C GLY A 384 2.28 31.23 -35.45
N GLY A 385 2.92 30.20 -36.01
CA GLY A 385 2.30 29.36 -37.03
C GLY A 385 1.10 28.59 -36.48
N PHE A 386 1.23 28.03 -35.28
CA PHE A 386 0.14 27.28 -34.65
C PHE A 386 -1.03 28.17 -34.23
N ILE A 387 -0.78 29.28 -33.53
CA ILE A 387 -1.87 30.14 -33.03
C ILE A 387 -2.63 30.81 -34.18
N THR A 388 -1.95 31.26 -35.24
CA THR A 388 -2.60 31.85 -36.41
C THR A 388 -3.46 30.82 -37.13
N ALA A 389 -2.93 29.61 -37.38
CA ALA A 389 -3.71 28.53 -38.01
C ALA A 389 -4.90 28.10 -37.15
N LEU A 390 -4.75 28.02 -35.83
CA LEU A 390 -5.85 27.72 -34.90
C LEU A 390 -6.96 28.77 -34.99
N ILE A 391 -6.60 30.05 -34.97
CA ILE A 391 -7.56 31.16 -35.08
C ILE A 391 -8.27 31.13 -36.44
N GLU A 392 -7.54 30.99 -37.54
CA GLU A 392 -8.11 30.93 -38.89
C GLU A 392 -9.09 29.76 -39.06
N GLU A 393 -8.71 28.57 -38.60
CA GLU A 393 -9.59 27.41 -38.62
C GLU A 393 -10.84 27.66 -37.77
N MET A 394 -10.70 28.18 -36.55
CA MET A 394 -11.85 28.49 -35.69
C MET A 394 -12.77 29.57 -36.29
N ARG A 395 -12.22 30.57 -37.00
CA ARG A 395 -13.01 31.57 -37.74
C ARG A 395 -13.81 30.91 -38.86
N SER A 396 -13.18 30.07 -39.68
CA SER A 396 -13.85 29.35 -40.77
C SER A 396 -14.98 28.42 -40.27
N ARG A 397 -14.95 28.05 -38.98
CA ARG A 397 -15.88 27.13 -38.33
C ARG A 397 -16.93 27.83 -37.45
N GLN A 398 -17.02 29.17 -37.43
CA GLN A 398 -17.98 29.90 -36.57
C GLN A 398 -19.46 29.49 -36.80
N GLY A 399 -19.79 29.01 -38.01
CA GLY A 399 -21.13 28.50 -38.35
C GLY A 399 -21.41 27.04 -37.93
N LEU A 400 -20.40 26.28 -37.48
CA LEU A 400 -20.57 24.89 -37.05
C LEU A 400 -21.13 24.82 -35.63
N VAL A 401 -21.50 23.63 -35.14
CA VAL A 401 -22.04 23.44 -33.78
C VAL A 401 -21.30 22.34 -33.03
N GLY A 402 -21.32 22.39 -31.70
CA GLY A 402 -20.71 21.38 -30.85
C GLY A 402 -19.19 21.25 -31.05
N VAL A 403 -18.71 20.01 -31.12
CA VAL A 403 -17.28 19.68 -31.22
C VAL A 403 -16.66 20.17 -32.53
N GLU A 404 -17.43 20.25 -33.62
CA GLU A 404 -16.95 20.63 -34.95
C GLU A 404 -16.53 22.09 -35.06
N ARG A 405 -16.92 22.93 -34.09
CA ARG A 405 -16.41 24.31 -33.95
C ARG A 405 -14.90 24.38 -33.73
N TYR A 406 -14.30 23.29 -33.26
CA TYR A 406 -12.90 23.25 -32.85
C TYR A 406 -12.09 22.32 -33.77
N PRO A 407 -11.01 22.81 -34.40
CA PRO A 407 -10.11 21.95 -35.17
C PRO A 407 -9.37 20.98 -34.24
N ARG A 408 -8.88 19.86 -34.79
CA ARG A 408 -7.95 19.01 -34.03
C ARG A 408 -6.58 19.67 -34.03
N PHE A 409 -5.93 19.72 -32.88
CA PHE A 409 -4.58 20.26 -32.78
C PHE A 409 -3.56 19.46 -33.59
N SER A 410 -3.79 18.16 -33.79
CA SER A 410 -2.96 17.29 -34.64
C SER A 410 -3.10 17.59 -36.14
N ASP A 411 -4.21 18.18 -36.58
CA ASP A 411 -4.37 18.65 -37.96
C ASP A 411 -3.54 19.92 -38.21
N LEU A 412 -3.32 20.73 -37.15
CA LEU A 412 -2.50 21.95 -37.19
C LEU A 412 -1.00 21.67 -36.98
N ASP A 413 -0.67 20.67 -36.15
CA ASP A 413 0.68 20.22 -35.87
C ASP A 413 0.67 18.71 -35.68
N SER A 414 1.13 17.97 -36.69
CA SER A 414 1.18 16.49 -36.67
C SER A 414 1.94 15.89 -35.48
N LEU A 415 2.81 16.65 -34.81
CA LEU A 415 3.57 16.23 -33.62
C LEU A 415 2.96 16.74 -32.30
N TYR A 416 1.75 17.30 -32.33
CA TYR A 416 1.12 17.90 -31.15
C TYR A 416 0.93 16.90 -30.01
N GLU A 417 0.45 15.69 -30.32
CA GLU A 417 0.19 14.66 -29.32
C GLU A 417 1.48 14.24 -28.58
N ASP A 418 2.57 14.01 -29.33
CA ASP A 418 3.89 13.70 -28.76
C ASP A 418 4.42 14.87 -27.91
N LYS A 419 4.25 16.11 -28.35
CA LYS A 419 4.62 17.32 -27.59
C LYS A 419 3.81 17.42 -26.29
N LEU A 420 2.52 17.10 -26.31
CA LEU A 420 1.67 17.09 -25.12
C LEU A 420 2.13 16.03 -24.12
N LEU A 421 2.34 14.79 -24.57
CA LEU A 421 2.77 13.69 -23.70
C LEU A 421 4.19 13.89 -23.14
N SER A 422 5.11 14.47 -23.92
CA SER A 422 6.47 14.78 -23.48
C SER A 422 6.56 15.99 -22.53
N SER A 423 5.48 16.77 -22.40
CA SER A 423 5.41 17.95 -21.54
C SER A 423 5.05 17.66 -20.07
N PHE A 424 4.89 16.39 -19.69
CA PHE A 424 4.76 16.02 -18.27
C PHE A 424 6.07 16.29 -17.52
N THR A 425 6.02 16.98 -16.39
CA THR A 425 7.23 17.40 -15.66
C THR A 425 7.52 16.53 -14.44
N GLU A 426 8.15 15.38 -14.66
CA GLU A 426 8.58 14.49 -13.55
C GLU A 426 9.47 15.22 -12.53
N GLY A 427 10.42 16.04 -13.01
CA GLY A 427 11.34 16.76 -12.13
C GLY A 427 10.64 17.71 -11.15
N ASP A 428 9.46 18.23 -11.52
CA ASP A 428 8.74 19.15 -10.65
C ASP A 428 7.88 18.43 -9.61
N ILE A 429 7.22 17.31 -9.95
CA ILE A 429 6.58 16.47 -8.92
C ILE A 429 7.61 15.90 -7.93
N ALA A 430 8.82 15.58 -8.40
CA ALA A 430 9.92 15.18 -7.52
C ALA A 430 10.28 16.28 -6.51
N LYS A 431 10.40 17.55 -6.95
CA LYS A 431 10.63 18.70 -6.04
C LYS A 431 9.50 18.88 -5.05
N VAL A 432 8.25 18.73 -5.50
CA VAL A 432 7.06 18.82 -4.65
C VAL A 432 7.13 17.76 -3.54
N TYR A 433 7.43 16.51 -3.88
CA TYR A 433 7.54 15.41 -2.91
C TYR A 433 8.74 15.56 -1.97
N GLN A 434 9.88 16.02 -2.50
CA GLN A 434 11.07 16.32 -1.70
C GLN A 434 10.79 17.41 -0.66
N SER A 435 10.00 18.44 -1.01
CA SER A 435 9.65 19.54 -0.09
C SER A 435 8.88 19.06 1.15
N ILE A 436 8.18 17.92 1.05
CA ILE A 436 7.45 17.27 2.14
C ILE A 436 8.11 15.96 2.63
N LYS A 437 9.39 15.74 2.26
CA LYS A 437 10.19 14.56 2.66
C LYS A 437 9.59 13.21 2.26
N LEU A 438 8.86 13.16 1.15
CA LEU A 438 8.44 11.91 0.53
C LEU A 438 9.42 11.51 -0.56
N SER A 439 9.72 10.21 -0.65
CA SER A 439 10.56 9.65 -1.71
C SER A 439 9.67 9.00 -2.77
N PRO A 440 10.08 9.01 -4.05
CA PRO A 440 9.39 8.24 -5.09
C PRO A 440 9.37 6.75 -4.75
N THR A 441 8.30 6.07 -5.13
CA THR A 441 8.29 4.61 -5.24
C THR A 441 9.32 4.22 -6.27
N PRO A 442 10.22 3.27 -5.96
CA PRO A 442 11.15 2.79 -6.97
C PRO A 442 10.36 2.08 -8.09
N VAL A 443 10.73 2.39 -9.33
CA VAL A 443 10.09 1.87 -10.55
C VAL A 443 10.21 0.34 -10.59
N SER A 444 9.17 -0.35 -11.05
CA SER A 444 9.19 -1.82 -11.14
C SER A 444 10.29 -2.31 -12.10
N LYS A 445 10.73 -3.57 -11.97
CA LYS A 445 11.67 -4.18 -12.93
C LYS A 445 11.05 -4.26 -14.33
N ALA A 446 9.77 -4.62 -14.43
CA ALA A 446 9.04 -4.68 -15.70
C ALA A 446 8.97 -3.30 -16.40
N GLN A 447 8.75 -2.21 -15.64
CA GLN A 447 8.73 -0.86 -16.20
C GLN A 447 10.13 -0.40 -16.66
N GLN A 448 11.18 -0.72 -15.91
CA GLN A 448 12.56 -0.46 -16.33
C GLN A 448 12.91 -1.24 -17.61
N PHE A 449 12.48 -2.50 -17.69
CA PHE A 449 12.65 -3.31 -18.88
C PHE A 449 11.90 -2.72 -20.08
N SER A 450 10.65 -2.30 -19.91
CA SER A 450 9.86 -1.61 -20.94
C SER A 450 10.56 -0.34 -21.46
N GLY A 451 11.15 0.47 -20.57
CA GLY A 451 11.91 1.65 -20.98
C GLY A 451 13.20 1.29 -21.73
N LEU A 452 13.88 0.21 -21.32
CA LEU A 452 15.08 -0.29 -21.99
C LEU A 452 14.77 -0.76 -23.43
N ILE A 453 13.74 -1.58 -23.62
CA ILE A 453 13.38 -2.08 -24.97
C ILE A 453 12.90 -0.94 -25.88
N GLN A 454 12.15 0.04 -25.36
CA GLN A 454 11.71 1.19 -26.15
C GLN A 454 12.90 2.04 -26.62
N LYS A 455 13.91 2.20 -25.76
CA LYS A 455 15.13 2.94 -26.08
C LYS A 455 16.01 2.21 -27.11
N HIS A 456 16.16 0.90 -26.98
CA HIS A 456 17.12 0.12 -27.76
C HIS A 456 16.51 -0.51 -29.03
N GLN A 457 15.18 -0.67 -29.10
CA GLN A 457 14.46 -1.29 -30.21
C GLN A 457 15.11 -2.60 -30.71
N PRO A 458 15.28 -3.61 -29.83
CA PRO A 458 15.99 -4.84 -30.18
C PRO A 458 15.25 -5.63 -31.26
N LYS A 459 16.00 -6.43 -32.03
CA LYS A 459 15.49 -7.40 -33.01
C LYS A 459 15.34 -8.80 -32.44
N LEU A 460 15.95 -9.07 -31.28
CA LEU A 460 15.79 -10.31 -30.52
C LEU A 460 15.84 -10.00 -29.03
N ILE A 461 14.91 -10.58 -28.28
CA ILE A 461 14.93 -10.55 -26.82
C ILE A 461 15.15 -11.97 -26.33
N SER A 462 16.23 -12.20 -25.59
CA SER A 462 16.54 -13.49 -24.99
C SER A 462 16.32 -13.45 -23.49
N PHE A 463 15.71 -14.49 -22.93
CA PHE A 463 15.53 -14.66 -21.49
C PHE A 463 16.31 -15.88 -21.01
N ASP A 464 16.93 -15.77 -19.84
CA ASP A 464 17.19 -16.95 -19.04
C ASP A 464 15.88 -17.61 -18.57
N LEU A 465 15.93 -18.91 -18.24
CA LEU A 465 14.77 -19.67 -17.78
C LEU A 465 14.60 -19.61 -16.25
N PHE A 466 15.58 -20.11 -15.49
CA PHE A 466 15.44 -20.41 -14.06
C PHE A 466 15.77 -19.21 -13.20
N ASP A 467 14.95 -18.95 -12.19
CA ASP A 467 14.94 -17.72 -11.41
C ASP A 467 14.70 -16.45 -12.27
N THR A 468 14.42 -16.56 -13.58
CA THR A 468 14.10 -15.45 -14.49
C THR A 468 12.65 -15.49 -14.95
N LEU A 469 12.23 -16.54 -15.66
CA LEU A 469 10.84 -16.79 -16.08
C LEU A 469 10.13 -17.79 -15.19
N VAL A 470 10.89 -18.74 -14.63
CA VAL A 470 10.40 -19.84 -13.81
C VAL A 470 11.18 -19.88 -12.50
N ILE A 471 10.52 -20.09 -11.38
CA ILE A 471 11.12 -20.23 -10.05
C ILE A 471 10.86 -21.64 -9.49
N ARG A 472 11.72 -22.09 -8.59
CA ARG A 472 11.52 -23.33 -7.82
C ARG A 472 11.12 -23.00 -6.39
N GLY A 473 10.30 -23.84 -5.76
CA GLY A 473 9.90 -23.67 -4.34
C GLY A 473 11.00 -23.87 -3.29
N PHE A 474 12.29 -23.69 -3.65
CA PHE A 474 13.44 -23.88 -2.76
C PHE A 474 14.32 -22.64 -2.71
N GLU A 475 15.06 -22.47 -1.63
CA GLU A 475 16.00 -21.38 -1.48
C GLU A 475 17.30 -21.62 -2.29
N ALA A 476 17.68 -22.88 -2.50
CA ALA A 476 18.75 -23.29 -3.41
C ALA A 476 18.25 -24.45 -4.30
N PRO A 477 18.57 -24.48 -5.62
CA PRO A 477 18.12 -25.54 -6.51
C PRO A 477 18.48 -26.96 -6.01
N ALA A 478 19.68 -27.12 -5.45
CA ALA A 478 20.16 -28.40 -4.92
C ALA A 478 19.34 -28.93 -3.72
N ASP A 479 18.48 -28.14 -3.08
CA ASP A 479 17.60 -28.67 -2.02
C ASP A 479 16.55 -29.66 -2.56
N LEU A 480 16.24 -29.61 -3.86
CA LEU A 480 15.40 -30.63 -4.51
C LEU A 480 16.00 -32.03 -4.34
N TYR A 481 17.32 -32.18 -4.28
CA TYR A 481 17.96 -33.48 -4.08
C TYR A 481 17.56 -34.09 -2.73
N LYS A 482 17.28 -33.26 -1.71
CA LYS A 482 16.76 -33.72 -0.42
C LYS A 482 15.30 -34.16 -0.52
N LEU A 483 14.51 -33.47 -1.31
CA LEU A 483 13.13 -33.88 -1.62
C LEU A 483 13.12 -35.23 -2.35
N LEU A 484 14.01 -35.43 -3.35
CA LEU A 484 14.18 -36.69 -4.05
C LEU A 484 14.54 -37.84 -3.10
N GLU A 485 15.48 -37.60 -2.18
CA GLU A 485 15.85 -38.59 -1.16
C GLU A 485 14.66 -38.99 -0.27
N TYR A 486 13.82 -38.03 0.13
CA TYR A 486 12.61 -38.32 0.91
C TYR A 486 11.54 -39.06 0.13
N ASP A 487 11.30 -38.64 -1.12
CA ASP A 487 10.33 -39.27 -2.00
C ASP A 487 10.67 -40.74 -2.27
N LEU A 488 11.96 -41.01 -2.52
CA LEU A 488 12.44 -42.37 -2.73
C LEU A 488 12.38 -43.21 -1.46
N ARG A 489 12.72 -42.67 -0.28
CA ARG A 489 12.58 -43.42 0.99
C ARG A 489 11.13 -43.80 1.29
N ALA A 490 10.17 -42.95 0.93
CA ALA A 490 8.76 -43.24 1.13
C ALA A 490 8.24 -44.34 0.19
N LYS A 491 8.78 -44.45 -1.04
CA LYS A 491 8.29 -45.35 -2.09
C LYS A 491 9.13 -46.59 -2.33
N MET A 492 10.41 -46.55 -1.98
CA MET A 492 11.39 -47.60 -2.23
C MET A 492 12.09 -47.92 -0.90
N GLN A 493 12.04 -49.19 -0.49
CA GLN A 493 12.48 -49.58 0.86
C GLN A 493 13.97 -49.42 1.14
N HIS A 494 14.85 -49.21 0.14
CA HIS A 494 16.29 -49.04 0.39
C HIS A 494 17.00 -48.08 -0.57
N VAL A 495 17.21 -46.83 -0.12
CA VAL A 495 18.34 -45.98 -0.54
C VAL A 495 19.28 -45.84 0.67
N PRO A 496 20.29 -46.72 0.81
CA PRO A 496 21.06 -46.88 2.06
C PRO A 496 22.14 -45.80 2.28
N PHE A 497 22.16 -44.74 1.48
CA PHE A 497 23.20 -43.70 1.51
C PHE A 497 22.60 -42.28 1.43
N ASP A 498 23.42 -41.27 1.69
CA ASP A 498 23.07 -39.84 1.54
C ASP A 498 22.96 -39.47 0.05
N LEU A 499 21.83 -39.83 -0.57
CA LEU A 499 21.60 -39.61 -1.99
C LEU A 499 21.80 -38.16 -2.39
N ALA A 500 21.29 -37.21 -1.61
CA ALA A 500 21.39 -35.80 -1.94
C ALA A 500 22.85 -35.33 -2.00
N GLY A 501 23.67 -35.68 -0.99
CA GLY A 501 25.10 -35.36 -0.96
C GLY A 501 25.90 -36.06 -2.06
N LYS A 502 25.61 -37.34 -2.33
CA LYS A 502 26.27 -38.12 -3.38
C LYS A 502 25.92 -37.62 -4.79
N ARG A 503 24.65 -37.27 -5.03
CA ARG A 503 24.18 -36.68 -6.29
C ARG A 503 24.82 -35.32 -6.58
N LEU A 504 25.04 -34.49 -5.56
CA LEU A 504 25.79 -33.23 -5.71
C LEU A 504 27.28 -33.49 -6.01
N THR A 505 27.89 -34.46 -5.36
CA THR A 505 29.29 -34.82 -5.59
C THR A 505 29.50 -35.38 -6.99
N ALA A 506 28.57 -36.20 -7.48
CA ALA A 506 28.59 -36.74 -8.84
C ALA A 506 28.49 -35.63 -9.90
N GLU A 507 27.70 -34.58 -9.65
CA GLU A 507 27.63 -33.42 -10.57
C GLU A 507 28.98 -32.70 -10.66
N LEU A 508 29.62 -32.43 -9.51
CA LEU A 508 30.95 -31.81 -9.50
C LEU A 508 31.99 -32.65 -10.23
N LYS A 509 31.95 -33.98 -10.03
CA LYS A 509 32.83 -34.92 -10.75
C LYS A 509 32.58 -34.88 -12.26
N ALA A 510 31.33 -35.00 -12.69
CA ALA A 510 30.95 -34.91 -14.10
C ALA A 510 31.44 -33.60 -14.74
N ARG A 511 31.26 -32.44 -14.07
CA ARG A 511 31.76 -31.14 -14.57
C ARG A 511 33.28 -31.06 -14.64
N THR A 512 33.99 -31.76 -13.77
CA THR A 512 35.47 -31.75 -13.72
C THR A 512 36.08 -32.65 -14.80
N GLU A 513 35.39 -33.76 -15.11
CA GLU A 513 35.84 -34.76 -16.09
C GLU A 513 35.32 -34.48 -17.52
N ALA A 514 34.44 -33.49 -17.70
CA ALA A 514 33.87 -33.15 -18.99
C ALA A 514 34.91 -32.56 -19.97
N GLU A 515 34.88 -33.03 -21.22
CA GLU A 515 35.70 -32.48 -22.32
C GLU A 515 35.09 -31.20 -22.93
N GLY A 516 33.77 -30.98 -22.75
CA GLY A 516 33.02 -29.84 -23.27
C GLY A 516 32.63 -28.80 -22.20
N GLU A 517 31.95 -27.72 -22.62
CA GLU A 517 31.54 -26.66 -21.69
C GLU A 517 30.36 -27.04 -20.77
N GLU A 518 29.57 -28.05 -21.16
CA GLU A 518 28.36 -28.46 -20.44
C GLU A 518 28.26 -29.98 -20.29
N ILE A 519 27.56 -30.42 -19.24
CA ILE A 519 27.25 -31.82 -18.93
C ILE A 519 25.75 -32.11 -19.00
N THR A 520 25.38 -33.35 -19.30
CA THR A 520 24.00 -33.83 -19.24
C THR A 520 23.66 -34.46 -17.89
N LEU A 521 22.37 -34.58 -17.58
CA LEU A 521 21.90 -35.32 -16.41
C LEU A 521 22.39 -36.79 -16.44
N ARG A 522 22.48 -37.40 -17.63
CA ARG A 522 22.96 -38.78 -17.81
C ARG A 522 24.44 -38.91 -17.42
N ASP A 523 25.27 -37.91 -17.70
CA ASP A 523 26.68 -37.90 -17.27
C ASP A 523 26.78 -37.90 -15.75
N ILE A 524 25.95 -37.07 -15.10
CA ILE A 524 25.88 -37.01 -13.63
C ILE A 524 25.51 -38.36 -13.03
N TYR A 525 24.46 -38.99 -13.56
CA TYR A 525 24.00 -40.30 -13.08
C TYR A 525 24.98 -41.44 -13.42
N THR A 526 25.75 -41.32 -14.50
CA THR A 526 26.86 -42.24 -14.81
C THR A 526 27.95 -42.15 -13.75
N CYS A 527 28.36 -40.94 -13.37
CA CYS A 527 29.30 -40.72 -12.28
C CYS A 527 28.77 -41.23 -10.92
N LEU A 528 27.48 -41.03 -10.65
CA LEU A 528 26.82 -41.50 -9.43
C LEU A 528 26.78 -43.03 -9.36
N ALA A 529 26.34 -43.70 -10.43
CA ALA A 529 26.28 -45.15 -10.52
C ALA A 529 27.66 -45.78 -10.30
N ALA A 530 28.70 -45.23 -10.93
CA ALA A 530 30.06 -45.72 -10.79
C ALA A 530 30.62 -45.51 -9.38
N SER A 531 30.32 -44.38 -8.73
CA SER A 531 30.88 -44.03 -7.42
C SER A 531 30.22 -44.79 -6.26
N GLU A 532 28.93 -45.06 -6.36
CA GLU A 532 28.14 -45.70 -5.30
C GLU A 532 27.72 -47.15 -5.64
N ASN A 533 28.19 -47.70 -6.77
CA ASN A 533 27.89 -49.05 -7.25
C ASN A 533 26.37 -49.34 -7.36
N ILE A 534 25.62 -48.38 -7.91
CA ILE A 534 24.16 -48.47 -8.08
C ILE A 534 23.85 -49.26 -9.36
N PRO A 535 22.98 -50.29 -9.32
CA PRO A 535 22.54 -50.99 -10.53
C PRO A 535 21.94 -50.03 -11.57
N ALA A 536 22.25 -50.23 -12.84
CA ALA A 536 21.83 -49.34 -13.93
C ALA A 536 20.30 -49.09 -13.96
N GLU A 537 19.50 -50.14 -13.74
CA GLU A 537 18.03 -50.02 -13.71
C GLU A 537 17.54 -49.11 -12.57
N LEU A 538 18.13 -49.23 -11.38
CA LEU A 538 17.78 -48.38 -10.24
C LEU A 538 18.25 -46.94 -10.48
N CYS A 539 19.42 -46.77 -11.08
CA CYS A 539 19.97 -45.46 -11.43
C CYS A 539 19.06 -44.68 -12.40
N GLU A 540 18.58 -45.33 -13.46
CA GLU A 540 17.63 -44.72 -14.41
C GLU A 540 16.31 -44.34 -13.73
N LYS A 541 15.76 -45.20 -12.86
CA LYS A 541 14.53 -44.88 -12.08
C LYS A 541 14.72 -43.64 -11.17
N ILE A 542 15.88 -43.49 -10.55
CA ILE A 542 16.18 -42.32 -9.69
C ILE A 542 16.29 -41.06 -10.57
N MET A 543 16.94 -41.16 -11.73
CA MET A 543 17.08 -40.05 -12.68
C MET A 543 15.73 -39.58 -13.23
N GLU A 544 14.87 -40.49 -13.68
CA GLU A 544 13.51 -40.18 -14.13
C GLU A 544 12.71 -39.50 -13.02
N ARG A 545 12.86 -39.99 -11.77
CA ARG A 545 12.17 -39.38 -10.63
C ARG A 545 12.67 -37.97 -10.31
N GLU A 546 13.97 -37.70 -10.47
CA GLU A 546 14.52 -36.33 -10.36
C GLU A 546 13.88 -35.39 -11.40
N ILE A 547 13.77 -35.84 -12.65
CA ILE A 547 13.12 -35.08 -13.74
C ILE A 547 11.67 -34.74 -13.38
N GLU A 548 10.90 -35.72 -12.91
CA GLU A 548 9.50 -35.51 -12.51
C GLU A 548 9.37 -34.49 -11.37
N LEU A 549 10.27 -34.53 -10.38
CA LEU A 549 10.27 -33.59 -9.27
C LEU A 549 10.71 -32.18 -9.71
N GLU A 550 11.70 -32.06 -10.61
CA GLU A 550 12.11 -30.78 -11.21
C GLU A 550 10.94 -30.12 -11.93
N ILE A 551 10.20 -30.87 -12.75
CA ILE A 551 9.01 -30.36 -13.46
C ILE A 551 7.96 -29.87 -12.47
N LYS A 552 7.64 -30.67 -11.44
CA LYS A 552 6.60 -30.33 -10.43
C LYS A 552 6.98 -29.15 -9.54
N ALA A 553 8.26 -28.97 -9.25
CA ALA A 553 8.73 -27.89 -8.37
C ALA A 553 8.76 -26.52 -9.06
N CYS A 554 8.67 -26.48 -10.40
CA CYS A 554 8.74 -25.25 -11.19
C CYS A 554 7.40 -24.52 -11.25
N GLN A 555 7.45 -23.20 -11.05
CA GLN A 555 6.29 -22.30 -11.09
C GLN A 555 6.63 -21.04 -11.89
N PRO A 556 5.66 -20.39 -12.56
CA PRO A 556 5.93 -19.14 -13.28
C PRO A 556 6.36 -18.02 -12.31
N ARG A 557 7.41 -17.27 -12.67
CA ARG A 557 7.86 -16.08 -11.93
C ARG A 557 7.06 -14.85 -12.39
N PRO A 558 6.16 -14.26 -11.57
CA PRO A 558 5.21 -13.25 -12.04
C PRO A 558 5.85 -12.05 -12.75
N ILE A 559 6.89 -11.44 -12.17
CA ILE A 559 7.63 -10.32 -12.79
C ILE A 559 8.33 -10.72 -14.10
N GLY A 560 8.80 -11.97 -14.19
CA GLY A 560 9.40 -12.55 -15.40
C GLY A 560 8.37 -12.66 -16.52
N ILE A 561 7.20 -13.19 -16.20
CA ILE A 561 6.06 -13.30 -17.12
C ILE A 561 5.56 -11.92 -17.56
N GLU A 562 5.55 -10.93 -16.67
CA GLU A 562 5.20 -9.55 -17.03
C GLU A 562 6.19 -8.98 -18.06
N MET A 563 7.51 -9.18 -17.85
CA MET A 563 8.53 -8.78 -18.83
C MET A 563 8.41 -9.54 -20.15
N LEU A 564 8.12 -10.84 -20.12
CA LEU A 564 7.87 -11.63 -21.32
C LEU A 564 6.66 -11.11 -22.10
N ARG A 565 5.57 -10.76 -21.41
CA ARG A 565 4.39 -10.14 -22.04
C ARG A 565 4.72 -8.80 -22.69
N ILE A 566 5.48 -7.95 -21.99
CA ILE A 566 5.96 -6.67 -22.51
C ILE A 566 6.81 -6.89 -23.77
N ALA A 567 7.73 -7.86 -23.75
CA ALA A 567 8.55 -8.21 -24.89
C ALA A 567 7.69 -8.64 -26.10
N ARG A 568 6.76 -9.58 -25.91
CA ARG A 568 5.85 -10.06 -26.97
C ARG A 568 4.98 -8.94 -27.55
N ALA A 569 4.53 -7.99 -26.72
CA ALA A 569 3.72 -6.85 -27.17
C ALA A 569 4.44 -5.92 -28.16
N THR A 570 5.77 -5.99 -28.25
CA THR A 570 6.55 -5.21 -29.24
C THR A 570 6.54 -5.84 -30.64
N GLY A 571 6.16 -7.11 -30.77
CA GLY A 571 6.32 -7.89 -32.00
C GLY A 571 7.75 -8.37 -32.28
N THR A 572 8.71 -8.09 -31.39
CA THR A 572 10.08 -8.61 -31.48
C THR A 572 10.11 -10.10 -31.11
N PRO A 573 10.82 -10.96 -31.86
CA PRO A 573 11.04 -12.36 -31.51
C PRO A 573 11.67 -12.53 -30.12
N VAL A 574 11.20 -13.54 -29.38
CA VAL A 574 11.63 -13.89 -28.03
C VAL A 574 12.17 -15.31 -27.99
N CYS A 575 13.35 -15.51 -27.39
CA CYS A 575 13.90 -16.85 -27.16
C CYS A 575 14.29 -17.08 -25.70
N ILE A 576 14.45 -18.35 -25.33
CA ILE A 576 15.01 -18.77 -24.04
C ILE A 576 16.43 -19.30 -24.26
N THR A 577 17.31 -19.00 -23.32
CA THR A 577 18.70 -19.48 -23.26
C THR A 577 18.99 -20.02 -21.86
N SER A 578 19.26 -21.32 -21.71
CA SER A 578 19.46 -21.94 -20.40
C SER A 578 20.74 -22.78 -20.33
N ASP A 579 21.55 -22.51 -19.32
CA ASP A 579 22.71 -23.32 -18.94
C ASP A 579 22.24 -24.39 -17.94
N MET A 580 21.75 -25.54 -18.43
CA MET A 580 21.11 -26.55 -17.58
C MET A 580 21.35 -27.98 -18.08
N TYR A 581 21.65 -28.89 -17.15
CA TYR A 581 21.88 -30.32 -17.42
C TYR A 581 20.61 -31.11 -17.80
N LEU A 582 19.42 -30.53 -17.66
CA LEU A 582 18.15 -31.21 -17.90
C LEU A 582 17.93 -31.47 -19.41
N PRO A 583 17.31 -32.61 -19.77
CA PRO A 583 17.01 -32.93 -21.16
C PRO A 583 15.87 -32.06 -21.72
N ARG A 584 15.82 -31.93 -23.05
CA ARG A 584 14.80 -31.20 -23.81
C ARG A 584 13.37 -31.43 -23.34
N HIS A 585 12.95 -32.70 -23.26
CA HIS A 585 11.58 -33.07 -22.89
C HIS A 585 11.17 -32.57 -21.50
N ALA A 586 12.13 -32.48 -20.56
CA ALA A 586 11.90 -31.94 -19.23
C ALA A 586 11.68 -30.42 -19.29
N ILE A 587 12.50 -29.71 -20.06
CA ILE A 587 12.35 -28.27 -20.28
C ILE A 587 11.00 -27.97 -20.95
N ASP A 588 10.64 -28.71 -21.99
CA ASP A 588 9.37 -28.51 -22.70
C ASP A 588 8.16 -28.75 -21.77
N SER A 589 8.27 -29.75 -20.88
CA SER A 589 7.27 -30.01 -19.84
C SER A 589 7.16 -28.86 -18.83
N ILE A 590 8.29 -28.27 -18.40
CA ILE A 590 8.32 -27.09 -17.52
C ILE A 590 7.66 -25.89 -18.21
N LEU A 591 7.99 -25.62 -19.48
CA LEU A 591 7.41 -24.51 -20.23
C LEU A 591 5.90 -24.69 -20.41
N SER A 592 5.45 -25.90 -20.73
CA SER A 592 4.03 -26.23 -20.83
C SER A 592 3.30 -26.07 -19.48
N ALA A 593 3.88 -26.55 -18.37
CA ALA A 593 3.27 -26.46 -17.05
C ALA A 593 3.21 -25.01 -16.53
N THR A 594 4.16 -24.17 -16.92
CA THR A 594 4.25 -22.76 -16.51
C THR A 594 3.59 -21.79 -17.49
N LEU A 595 3.04 -22.30 -18.60
CA LEU A 595 2.42 -21.52 -19.68
C LEU A 595 3.38 -20.47 -20.27
N VAL A 596 4.68 -20.78 -20.30
CA VAL A 596 5.71 -19.93 -20.89
C VAL A 596 5.84 -20.29 -22.37
N GLU A 597 5.52 -19.33 -23.22
CA GLU A 597 5.61 -19.47 -24.68
C GLU A 597 6.65 -18.52 -25.26
N VAL A 598 7.55 -19.06 -26.08
CA VAL A 598 8.62 -18.34 -26.79
C VAL A 598 8.82 -18.92 -28.18
N ASP A 599 9.50 -18.17 -29.06
CA ASP A 599 9.73 -18.57 -30.46
C ASP A 599 10.80 -19.67 -30.60
N GLN A 600 11.74 -19.76 -29.65
CA GLN A 600 12.83 -20.73 -29.68
C GLN A 600 13.43 -20.97 -28.28
N VAL A 601 13.95 -22.18 -28.03
CA VAL A 601 14.66 -22.54 -26.79
C VAL A 601 16.05 -23.09 -27.10
N TYR A 602 17.08 -22.39 -26.65
CA TYR A 602 18.49 -22.79 -26.76
C TYR A 602 18.97 -23.40 -25.43
N LEU A 603 19.35 -24.69 -25.47
CA LEU A 603 19.88 -25.42 -24.31
C LEU A 603 21.37 -25.68 -24.47
N SER A 604 22.14 -25.39 -23.41
CA SER A 604 23.58 -25.64 -23.39
C SER A 604 23.94 -27.11 -23.60
N THR A 605 23.11 -28.05 -23.13
CA THR A 605 23.32 -29.49 -23.29
C THR A 605 23.16 -30.00 -24.72
N GLU A 606 22.36 -29.34 -25.55
CA GLU A 606 22.20 -29.72 -26.97
C GLU A 606 23.24 -29.06 -27.86
N ILE A 607 23.65 -27.83 -27.52
CA ILE A 607 24.55 -27.02 -28.34
C ILE A 607 26.01 -27.23 -27.93
N GLY A 608 26.27 -27.63 -26.68
CA GLY A 608 27.60 -27.80 -26.11
C GLY A 608 28.28 -26.47 -25.71
N LEU A 609 27.53 -25.36 -25.70
CA LEU A 609 28.03 -24.00 -25.45
C LEU A 609 27.23 -23.33 -24.32
N THR A 610 27.90 -22.53 -23.48
CA THR A 610 27.29 -21.91 -22.29
C THR A 610 27.18 -20.39 -22.38
N LYS A 611 26.23 -19.80 -21.65
CA LYS A 611 26.16 -18.35 -21.42
C LYS A 611 27.32 -17.87 -20.55
N LYS A 612 27.76 -18.71 -19.61
CA LYS A 612 28.88 -18.41 -18.71
C LYS A 612 30.19 -18.08 -19.45
N SER A 613 30.58 -18.86 -20.45
CA SER A 613 31.69 -18.51 -21.36
C SER A 613 31.23 -17.41 -22.35
N GLY A 614 29.93 -17.43 -22.65
CA GLY A 614 29.19 -16.59 -23.57
C GLY A 614 29.28 -17.05 -25.02
N SER A 615 29.90 -18.21 -25.27
CA SER A 615 29.92 -18.84 -26.59
C SER A 615 28.51 -19.14 -27.10
N LEU A 616 27.55 -19.39 -26.20
CA LEU A 616 26.13 -19.54 -26.59
C LEU A 616 25.55 -18.26 -27.19
N PHE A 617 25.92 -17.08 -26.68
CA PHE A 617 25.47 -15.82 -27.28
C PHE A 617 26.06 -15.61 -28.67
N ASP A 618 27.33 -15.97 -28.87
CA ASP A 618 28.02 -15.88 -30.16
C ASP A 618 27.38 -16.82 -31.20
N PHE A 619 26.99 -18.03 -30.77
CA PHE A 619 26.24 -18.97 -31.60
C PHE A 619 24.89 -18.38 -32.04
N ILE A 620 24.09 -17.86 -31.11
CA ILE A 620 22.76 -17.32 -31.41
C ILE A 620 22.81 -16.14 -32.37
N THR A 621 23.74 -15.20 -32.18
CA THR A 621 23.86 -14.04 -33.07
C THR A 621 24.33 -14.44 -34.47
N THR A 622 25.22 -15.43 -34.57
CA THR A 622 25.67 -16.00 -35.84
C THR A 622 24.54 -16.71 -36.57
N GLU A 623 23.83 -17.61 -35.90
CA GLU A 623 22.70 -18.37 -36.46
C GLU A 623 21.59 -17.43 -36.95
N ARG A 624 21.24 -16.42 -36.15
CA ARG A 624 20.18 -15.44 -36.45
C ARG A 624 20.62 -14.32 -37.38
N LYS A 625 21.92 -14.26 -37.75
CA LYS A 625 22.51 -13.18 -38.55
C LYS A 625 22.25 -11.79 -37.96
N LEU A 626 22.38 -11.66 -36.64
CA LEU A 626 22.16 -10.43 -35.88
C LEU A 626 23.48 -9.86 -35.37
N ASN A 627 23.54 -8.54 -35.16
CA ASN A 627 24.64 -7.93 -34.43
C ASN A 627 24.35 -8.01 -32.92
N ASN A 628 25.40 -8.04 -32.09
CA ASN A 628 25.25 -8.10 -30.63
C ASN A 628 24.38 -6.94 -30.07
N LYS A 629 24.48 -5.74 -30.65
CA LYS A 629 23.65 -4.56 -30.28
C LYS A 629 22.15 -4.72 -30.59
N ASP A 630 21.80 -5.64 -31.49
CA ASP A 630 20.41 -5.92 -31.88
C ASP A 630 19.72 -6.86 -30.87
N VAL A 631 20.45 -7.35 -29.86
CA VAL A 631 19.96 -8.30 -28.86
C VAL A 631 19.87 -7.65 -27.48
N VAL A 632 18.76 -7.90 -26.80
CA VAL A 632 18.62 -7.67 -25.36
C VAL A 632 18.56 -9.03 -24.66
N HIS A 633 19.34 -9.20 -23.59
CA HIS A 633 19.30 -10.40 -22.75
C HIS A 633 18.77 -10.07 -21.36
N VAL A 634 17.87 -10.89 -20.82
CA VAL A 634 17.30 -10.77 -19.48
C VAL A 634 17.69 -11.99 -18.66
N GLY A 635 18.29 -11.79 -17.49
CA GLY A 635 18.67 -12.90 -16.63
C GLY A 635 18.91 -12.49 -15.18
N ASP A 636 19.00 -13.48 -14.31
CA ASP A 636 19.06 -13.32 -12.85
C ASP A 636 20.49 -13.30 -12.31
N THR A 637 21.44 -13.96 -12.97
CA THR A 637 22.78 -14.18 -12.43
C THR A 637 23.81 -13.30 -13.14
N LEU A 638 24.53 -12.49 -12.35
CA LEU A 638 25.50 -11.54 -12.89
C LEU A 638 26.61 -12.22 -13.71
N LYS A 639 27.13 -13.35 -13.22
CA LYS A 639 28.30 -14.04 -13.81
C LYS A 639 28.00 -14.87 -15.05
N THR A 640 26.74 -15.28 -15.25
CA THR A 640 26.32 -16.15 -16.35
C THR A 640 25.55 -15.36 -17.41
N ASP A 641 24.68 -14.45 -16.99
CA ASP A 641 23.75 -13.77 -17.89
C ASP A 641 24.22 -12.36 -18.23
N ILE A 642 24.66 -11.60 -17.23
CA ILE A 642 24.86 -10.14 -17.38
C ILE A 642 26.26 -9.79 -17.86
N GLU A 643 27.29 -10.24 -17.15
CA GLU A 643 28.69 -9.93 -17.48
C GLU A 643 29.09 -10.50 -18.85
N PRO A 644 28.81 -11.78 -19.19
CA PRO A 644 29.22 -12.34 -20.48
C PRO A 644 28.50 -11.71 -21.68
N ALA A 645 27.21 -11.40 -21.55
CA ALA A 645 26.44 -10.69 -22.58
C ALA A 645 26.97 -9.26 -22.79
N THR A 646 27.16 -8.51 -21.70
CA THR A 646 27.65 -7.12 -21.76
C THR A 646 29.04 -7.05 -22.38
N LYS A 647 29.95 -7.98 -22.05
CA LYS A 647 31.30 -8.05 -22.65
C LYS A 647 31.29 -8.24 -24.16
N ARG A 648 30.20 -8.80 -24.72
CA ARG A 648 30.00 -8.97 -26.17
C ARG A 648 29.28 -7.79 -26.82
N GLY A 649 28.89 -6.79 -26.05
CA GLY A 649 28.09 -5.66 -26.56
C GLY A 649 26.60 -5.98 -26.72
N ILE A 650 26.11 -7.05 -26.08
CA ILE A 650 24.68 -7.33 -25.93
C ILE A 650 24.16 -6.49 -24.77
N THR A 651 22.98 -5.90 -24.93
CA THR A 651 22.36 -5.13 -23.85
C THR A 651 21.76 -6.10 -22.82
N ALA A 652 22.29 -6.13 -21.61
CA ALA A 652 21.81 -7.04 -20.55
C ALA A 652 20.90 -6.32 -19.54
N PHE A 653 19.84 -7.00 -19.10
CA PHE A 653 18.91 -6.54 -18.07
C PHE A 653 18.89 -7.53 -16.90
N HIS A 654 19.36 -7.07 -15.74
CA HIS A 654 19.47 -7.91 -14.55
C HIS A 654 18.17 -7.97 -13.75
N ILE A 655 17.67 -9.18 -13.49
CA ILE A 655 16.56 -9.43 -12.57
C ILE A 655 16.97 -10.36 -11.41
N PRO A 656 17.50 -9.81 -10.30
CA PRO A 656 18.03 -10.63 -9.22
C PRO A 656 16.98 -11.55 -8.57
N LYS A 657 17.47 -12.64 -7.96
CA LYS A 657 16.65 -13.65 -7.28
C LYS A 657 15.96 -13.07 -6.07
N SER A 658 14.71 -13.44 -5.83
CA SER A 658 13.96 -12.99 -4.66
C SER A 658 14.61 -13.41 -3.33
N THR A 659 15.28 -14.57 -3.30
CA THR A 659 15.98 -15.08 -2.12
C THR A 659 17.22 -14.25 -1.74
N GLU A 660 17.86 -13.57 -2.69
CA GLU A 660 18.96 -12.64 -2.39
C GLU A 660 18.45 -11.43 -1.60
N TYR A 661 17.27 -10.93 -1.94
CA TYR A 661 16.64 -9.82 -1.23
C TYR A 661 16.20 -10.20 0.17
N LEU A 662 15.57 -11.36 0.34
CA LEU A 662 15.24 -11.92 1.64
C LEU A 662 16.46 -11.91 2.58
N ARG A 663 17.61 -12.39 2.09
CA ARG A 663 18.88 -12.47 2.85
C ARG A 663 19.49 -11.11 3.18
N SER A 664 19.17 -10.08 2.41
CA SER A 664 19.63 -8.70 2.65
C SER A 664 18.66 -7.88 3.51
N HIS A 665 17.43 -8.35 3.69
CA HIS A 665 16.39 -7.59 4.36
C HIS A 665 16.60 -7.55 5.89
N PRO A 666 16.49 -6.39 6.56
CA PRO A 666 16.82 -6.25 7.99
C PRO A 666 16.07 -7.19 8.94
N TYR A 667 14.82 -7.53 8.60
CA TYR A 667 13.98 -8.43 9.40
C TYR A 667 14.18 -9.90 9.06
N PHE A 668 14.21 -10.23 7.76
CA PHE A 668 14.26 -11.62 7.30
C PHE A 668 15.67 -12.20 7.37
N SER A 669 16.72 -11.40 7.18
CA SER A 669 18.12 -11.86 7.22
C SER A 669 18.54 -12.50 8.55
N LYS A 670 17.91 -12.11 9.67
CA LYS A 670 18.15 -12.71 10.99
C LYS A 670 17.72 -14.17 11.05
N THR A 671 16.59 -14.49 10.42
CA THR A 671 16.03 -15.85 10.36
C THR A 671 16.58 -16.63 9.16
N PHE A 672 16.62 -15.97 8.01
CA PHE A 672 16.96 -16.53 6.71
C PHE A 672 18.32 -16.03 6.22
N GLY A 673 19.34 -16.12 7.07
CA GLY A 673 20.73 -15.83 6.69
C GLY A 673 21.29 -16.83 5.66
N LYS A 674 22.59 -16.72 5.34
CA LYS A 674 23.25 -17.71 4.47
C LYS A 674 23.24 -19.10 5.11
N ARG A 675 23.02 -20.14 4.31
CA ARG A 675 23.18 -21.55 4.71
C ARG A 675 23.79 -22.39 3.58
N PRO A 676 24.35 -23.58 3.90
CA PRO A 676 24.73 -24.57 2.89
C PRO A 676 23.51 -25.16 2.18
N PRO A 677 23.59 -25.48 0.86
CA PRO A 677 22.55 -26.24 0.17
C PRO A 677 22.32 -27.64 0.79
N ILE A 678 21.17 -28.26 0.50
CA ILE A 678 20.80 -29.63 0.94
C ILE A 678 20.55 -29.73 2.48
N THR A 679 20.69 -28.63 3.23
CA THR A 679 20.46 -28.61 4.69
C THR A 679 19.12 -27.98 5.07
N GLY A 680 18.29 -28.68 5.86
CA GLY A 680 17.05 -28.11 6.42
C GLY A 680 15.99 -27.75 5.36
N LEU A 681 15.43 -28.76 4.68
CA LEU A 681 14.42 -28.58 3.63
C LEU A 681 13.22 -27.74 4.09
N GLY A 682 12.72 -27.95 5.33
CA GLY A 682 11.64 -27.15 5.91
C GLY A 682 11.96 -25.65 5.92
N ARG A 683 13.17 -25.27 6.32
CA ARG A 683 13.62 -23.86 6.26
C ARG A 683 13.71 -23.36 4.81
N SER A 684 14.19 -24.20 3.88
CA SER A 684 14.35 -23.85 2.47
C SER A 684 13.03 -23.45 1.82
N VAL A 685 12.00 -24.27 1.97
CA VAL A 685 10.69 -24.04 1.34
C VAL A 685 9.99 -22.81 1.90
N ILE A 686 10.13 -22.55 3.21
CA ILE A 686 9.57 -21.36 3.86
C ILE A 686 10.27 -20.09 3.37
N ALA A 687 11.60 -20.10 3.38
CA ALA A 687 12.39 -18.97 2.91
C ALA A 687 12.07 -18.66 1.45
N SER A 688 11.92 -19.68 0.61
CA SER A 688 11.58 -19.53 -0.81
C SER A 688 10.16 -18.98 -1.01
N ALA A 689 9.15 -19.55 -0.35
CA ALA A 689 7.77 -19.07 -0.44
C ALA A 689 7.66 -17.59 -0.03
N ILE A 690 8.23 -17.22 1.12
CA ILE A 690 8.29 -15.83 1.58
C ILE A 690 9.07 -14.96 0.59
N ALA A 691 10.22 -15.44 0.08
CA ALA A 691 11.02 -14.70 -0.87
C ALA A 691 10.21 -14.33 -2.12
N HIS A 692 9.59 -15.32 -2.76
CA HIS A 692 8.80 -15.13 -3.97
C HIS A 692 7.56 -14.27 -3.74
N LYS A 693 6.92 -14.34 -2.57
CA LYS A 693 5.78 -13.47 -2.28
C LYS A 693 6.20 -12.01 -2.02
N MET A 694 7.26 -11.81 -1.26
CA MET A 694 7.64 -10.48 -0.75
C MET A 694 8.57 -9.69 -1.64
N PHE A 695 9.40 -10.38 -2.43
CA PHE A 695 10.55 -9.82 -3.14
C PHE A 695 10.60 -10.28 -4.61
N ASP A 696 9.45 -10.59 -5.23
CA ASP A 696 9.41 -10.88 -6.67
C ASP A 696 9.92 -9.68 -7.48
N ASP A 697 9.37 -8.49 -7.21
CA ASP A 697 9.94 -7.21 -7.65
C ASP A 697 10.73 -6.53 -6.52
N PRO A 698 12.07 -6.57 -6.58
CA PRO A 698 12.90 -6.11 -5.50
C PRO A 698 12.93 -4.60 -5.26
N LYS A 699 12.49 -3.78 -6.23
CA LYS A 699 12.54 -2.32 -6.09
C LYS A 699 11.30 -1.77 -5.36
N GLN A 700 10.22 -2.52 -5.24
CA GLN A 700 9.02 -2.05 -4.52
C GLN A 700 9.04 -2.24 -2.99
N VAL A 701 10.18 -2.65 -2.43
CA VAL A 701 10.23 -3.14 -1.04
C VAL A 701 10.48 -1.98 -0.07
N ALA A 702 9.47 -1.64 0.73
CA ALA A 702 9.68 -0.88 1.96
C ALA A 702 10.64 -1.68 2.85
N THR A 703 11.81 -1.12 3.15
CA THR A 703 12.96 -1.87 3.67
C THR A 703 12.88 -2.16 5.18
N ASP A 704 11.80 -1.79 5.86
CA ASP A 704 11.72 -1.72 7.32
C ASP A 704 10.52 -2.43 7.94
N SER A 705 9.90 -3.40 7.26
CA SER A 705 8.71 -4.08 7.77
C SER A 705 8.58 -5.56 7.31
N ILE A 706 7.97 -6.41 8.15
CA ILE A 706 7.70 -7.83 7.83
C ILE A 706 6.40 -7.97 7.02
N ALA A 707 5.39 -7.16 7.32
CA ALA A 707 4.06 -7.27 6.72
C ALA A 707 3.65 -6.05 5.87
N LYS A 708 4.49 -5.02 5.78
CA LYS A 708 4.21 -3.75 5.06
C LYS A 708 2.93 -3.04 5.55
N GLY A 709 2.48 -3.31 6.78
CA GLY A 709 1.18 -2.85 7.28
C GLY A 709 -0.02 -3.47 6.55
N ASP A 710 0.16 -4.64 5.93
CA ASP A 710 -0.88 -5.42 5.26
C ASP A 710 -1.21 -6.68 6.10
N PRO A 711 -2.48 -6.83 6.56
CA PRO A 711 -2.87 -7.98 7.36
C PRO A 711 -2.72 -9.32 6.63
N TRP A 712 -2.89 -9.38 5.31
CA TRP A 712 -2.71 -10.61 4.54
C TRP A 712 -1.23 -11.05 4.53
N LEU A 713 -0.31 -10.10 4.33
CA LEU A 713 1.13 -10.39 4.40
C LEU A 713 1.59 -10.76 5.81
N LEU A 714 0.97 -10.21 6.86
CA LEU A 714 1.21 -10.65 8.23
C LEU A 714 0.81 -12.13 8.40
N GLY A 715 -0.35 -12.49 7.88
CA GLY A 715 -0.81 -13.88 7.76
C GLY A 715 0.20 -14.77 7.06
N TYR A 716 0.58 -14.41 5.85
CA TYR A 716 1.46 -15.21 4.99
C TYR A 716 2.88 -15.37 5.56
N ASN A 717 3.51 -14.28 6.01
CA ASN A 717 4.91 -14.29 6.43
C ASN A 717 5.09 -14.78 7.87
N VAL A 718 4.10 -14.60 8.75
CA VAL A 718 4.28 -14.77 10.19
C VAL A 718 3.39 -15.88 10.75
N LEU A 719 2.07 -15.81 10.50
CA LEU A 719 1.13 -16.80 11.06
C LEU A 719 1.19 -18.14 10.30
N GLY A 720 1.30 -18.10 8.97
CA GLY A 720 1.35 -19.27 8.10
C GLY A 720 2.43 -20.29 8.48
N PRO A 721 3.71 -19.90 8.61
CA PRO A 721 4.77 -20.81 9.05
C PRO A 721 4.49 -21.44 10.42
N LEU A 722 3.94 -20.66 11.36
CA LEU A 722 3.61 -21.14 12.71
C LEU A 722 2.52 -22.21 12.69
N VAL A 723 1.43 -21.93 11.96
CA VAL A 723 0.28 -22.82 11.80
C VAL A 723 0.70 -24.10 11.08
N LEU A 724 1.45 -23.99 9.97
CA LEU A 724 1.95 -25.15 9.22
C LEU A 724 2.78 -26.07 10.11
N GLY A 725 3.73 -25.50 10.87
CA GLY A 725 4.58 -26.26 11.77
C GLY A 725 3.78 -27.02 12.82
N PHE A 726 2.85 -26.32 13.49
CA PHE A 726 2.02 -26.92 14.51
C PHE A 726 1.14 -28.04 13.95
N VAL A 727 0.42 -27.79 12.85
CA VAL A 727 -0.50 -28.77 12.27
C VAL A 727 0.24 -29.97 11.67
N SER A 728 1.41 -29.77 11.05
CA SER A 728 2.25 -30.88 10.57
C SER A 728 2.72 -31.77 11.72
N TRP A 729 3.05 -31.17 12.87
CA TRP A 729 3.38 -31.92 14.08
C TRP A 729 2.18 -32.66 14.67
N VAL A 730 1.00 -32.01 14.75
CA VAL A 730 -0.24 -32.65 15.22
C VAL A 730 -0.57 -33.88 14.37
N ARG A 731 -0.50 -33.75 13.05
CA ARG A 731 -0.79 -34.84 12.11
C ARG A 731 0.16 -36.01 12.29
N ARG A 732 1.47 -35.75 12.41
CA ARG A 732 2.48 -36.79 12.66
C ARG A 732 2.25 -37.50 14.01
N ARG A 733 2.00 -36.71 15.07
CA ARG A 733 1.71 -37.25 16.41
C ARG A 733 0.44 -38.09 16.44
N ALA A 734 -0.62 -37.68 15.75
CA ALA A 734 -1.86 -38.43 15.68
C ALA A 734 -1.63 -39.84 15.09
N VAL A 735 -0.82 -39.95 14.03
CA VAL A 735 -0.44 -41.25 13.45
C VAL A 735 0.43 -42.06 14.42
N GLU A 736 1.47 -41.46 15.00
CA GLU A 736 2.36 -42.12 15.97
C GLU A 736 1.62 -42.65 17.19
N ASP A 737 0.60 -41.91 17.64
CA ASP A 737 -0.19 -42.18 18.83
C ASP A 737 -1.43 -43.07 18.57
N ASN A 738 -1.67 -43.48 17.32
CA ASN A 738 -2.85 -44.24 16.87
C ASN A 738 -4.19 -43.52 17.14
N VAL A 739 -4.24 -42.20 16.93
CA VAL A 739 -5.46 -41.40 17.00
C VAL A 739 -6.24 -41.55 15.70
N SER A 740 -7.53 -41.92 15.79
CA SER A 740 -8.43 -41.99 14.63
C SER A 740 -9.16 -40.66 14.37
N THR A 741 -9.44 -39.87 15.42
CA THR A 741 -10.20 -38.62 15.28
C THR A 741 -9.60 -37.47 16.09
N LEU A 742 -9.33 -36.35 15.42
CA LEU A 742 -8.91 -35.09 16.01
C LEU A 742 -10.08 -34.12 16.14
N TYR A 743 -10.32 -33.62 17.36
CA TYR A 743 -11.33 -32.62 17.68
C TYR A 743 -10.68 -31.25 17.89
N PHE A 744 -10.77 -30.40 16.87
CA PHE A 744 -10.27 -29.03 16.90
C PHE A 744 -11.24 -28.15 17.70
N LEU A 745 -10.78 -27.63 18.83
CA LEU A 745 -11.62 -26.88 19.77
C LEU A 745 -11.89 -25.46 19.26
N ALA A 746 -13.13 -24.99 19.38
CA ALA A 746 -13.44 -23.57 19.21
C ALA A 746 -12.73 -22.73 20.32
N ARG A 747 -12.22 -21.52 20.04
CA ARG A 747 -12.42 -20.69 18.83
C ARG A 747 -11.22 -20.71 17.89
N GLU A 748 -10.04 -21.07 18.36
CA GLU A 748 -8.79 -20.97 17.61
C GLU A 748 -8.57 -22.19 16.70
N GLY A 749 -9.25 -23.31 16.96
CA GLY A 749 -9.09 -24.56 16.22
C GLY A 749 -9.57 -24.55 14.77
N ARG A 750 -10.32 -23.53 14.33
CA ARG A 750 -10.86 -23.48 12.96
C ARG A 750 -9.74 -23.49 11.92
N ILE A 751 -8.80 -22.55 12.02
CA ILE A 751 -7.69 -22.45 11.07
C ILE A 751 -6.79 -23.68 11.12
N PHE A 752 -6.59 -24.27 12.30
CA PHE A 752 -5.82 -25.51 12.43
C PHE A 752 -6.50 -26.69 11.71
N LYS A 753 -7.83 -26.80 11.80
CA LYS A 753 -8.61 -27.79 11.06
C LYS A 753 -8.51 -27.54 9.55
N ASP A 754 -8.73 -26.31 9.10
CA ASP A 754 -8.67 -25.96 7.67
C ASP A 754 -7.31 -26.33 7.07
N VAL A 755 -6.22 -26.05 7.80
CA VAL A 755 -4.86 -26.43 7.39
C VAL A 755 -4.67 -27.95 7.46
N PHE A 756 -5.17 -28.63 8.49
CA PHE A 756 -5.08 -30.09 8.60
C PHE A 756 -5.76 -30.77 7.41
N ASP A 757 -7.00 -30.38 7.11
CA ASP A 757 -7.78 -30.89 5.97
C ASP A 757 -7.04 -30.64 4.66
N ARG A 758 -6.41 -29.47 4.53
CA ARG A 758 -5.59 -29.16 3.36
C ARG A 758 -4.38 -30.08 3.24
N LEU A 759 -3.71 -30.45 4.34
CA LEU A 759 -2.60 -31.40 4.32
C LEU A 759 -3.07 -32.82 3.97
N GLU A 760 -4.25 -33.24 4.46
CA GLU A 760 -4.84 -34.55 4.15
C GLU A 760 -5.13 -34.74 2.64
N LEU A 761 -5.34 -33.66 1.89
CA LEU A 761 -5.50 -33.73 0.43
C LEU A 761 -4.20 -34.08 -0.31
N GLU A 762 -3.02 -33.81 0.27
CA GLU A 762 -1.73 -34.15 -0.35
C GLU A 762 -1.31 -35.59 -0.07
N ASN A 763 -1.59 -36.06 1.14
CA ASN A 763 -1.35 -37.44 1.56
C ASN A 763 -2.34 -37.76 2.69
N TYR A 764 -3.25 -38.71 2.49
CA TYR A 764 -4.24 -39.06 3.50
C TYR A 764 -3.60 -39.88 4.62
N SER A 765 -3.72 -39.44 5.87
CA SER A 765 -3.14 -40.12 7.04
C SER A 765 -4.05 -41.19 7.64
N GLY A 766 -5.33 -41.19 7.28
CA GLY A 766 -6.34 -42.04 7.94
C GLY A 766 -6.99 -41.40 9.17
N VAL A 767 -6.62 -40.17 9.53
CA VAL A 767 -7.12 -39.47 10.72
C VAL A 767 -8.27 -38.53 10.34
N GLU A 768 -9.44 -38.71 10.96
CA GLU A 768 -10.58 -37.80 10.79
C GLU A 768 -10.36 -36.48 11.55
N SER A 769 -10.85 -35.37 10.99
CA SER A 769 -10.86 -34.06 11.65
C SER A 769 -12.30 -33.58 11.89
N LYS A 770 -12.58 -33.16 13.13
CA LYS A 770 -13.90 -32.62 13.53
C LYS A 770 -13.71 -31.29 14.23
N TYR A 771 -14.60 -30.34 13.96
CA TYR A 771 -14.64 -29.07 14.69
C TYR A 771 -15.60 -29.19 15.87
N LEU A 772 -15.08 -29.02 17.09
CA LEU A 772 -15.87 -29.13 18.30
C LEU A 772 -16.30 -27.74 18.77
N LEU A 773 -17.61 -27.47 18.73
CA LEU A 773 -18.17 -26.24 19.27
C LEU A 773 -18.11 -26.28 20.80
N GLY A 774 -17.45 -25.32 21.40
CA GLY A 774 -17.39 -25.19 22.85
C GLY A 774 -16.36 -24.15 23.27
N SER A 775 -16.81 -22.97 23.69
CA SER A 775 -15.91 -22.00 24.32
C SER A 775 -15.58 -22.41 25.76
N ARG A 776 -14.58 -21.76 26.36
CA ARG A 776 -14.31 -21.87 27.81
C ARG A 776 -15.58 -21.68 28.65
N ARG A 777 -16.43 -20.70 28.33
CA ARG A 777 -17.70 -20.47 29.03
C ARG A 777 -18.66 -21.65 28.85
N CYS A 778 -18.82 -22.15 27.63
CA CYS A 778 -19.76 -23.22 27.32
C CYS A 778 -19.40 -24.51 28.08
N ILE A 779 -18.12 -24.91 28.02
CA ILE A 779 -17.66 -26.18 28.58
C ILE A 779 -17.56 -26.08 30.11
N ARG A 780 -17.04 -24.98 30.65
CA ARG A 780 -16.81 -24.85 32.10
C ARG A 780 -18.09 -24.71 32.91
N VAL A 781 -19.12 -24.08 32.36
CA VAL A 781 -20.45 -24.01 33.01
C VAL A 781 -21.10 -25.39 33.02
N ALA A 782 -21.09 -26.10 31.88
CA ALA A 782 -21.59 -27.47 31.79
C ALA A 782 -20.91 -28.44 32.78
N GLN A 783 -19.65 -28.20 33.16
CA GLN A 783 -18.92 -29.07 34.09
C GLN A 783 -19.38 -28.94 35.57
N LEU A 784 -20.02 -27.85 35.97
CA LEU A 784 -20.32 -27.59 37.39
C LEU A 784 -21.33 -28.61 37.94
N LYS A 785 -20.96 -29.35 39.00
CA LYS A 785 -21.83 -30.35 39.66
C LYS A 785 -22.07 -30.05 41.14
N SER A 786 -21.26 -29.19 41.75
CA SER A 786 -21.27 -28.94 43.19
C SER A 786 -20.79 -27.53 43.56
N LEU A 787 -21.07 -27.10 44.80
CA LEU A 787 -20.56 -25.83 45.34
C LEU A 787 -19.02 -25.75 45.33
N PRO A 788 -18.26 -26.80 45.69
CA PRO A 788 -16.81 -26.82 45.49
C PRO A 788 -16.36 -26.47 44.07
N ASP A 789 -17.06 -26.94 43.04
CA ASP A 789 -16.73 -26.62 41.63
C ASP A 789 -16.94 -25.13 41.33
N ILE A 790 -18.03 -24.56 41.84
CA ILE A 790 -18.34 -23.13 41.72
C ILE A 790 -17.23 -22.30 42.38
N LEU A 791 -16.81 -22.69 43.58
CA LEU A 791 -15.76 -22.00 44.33
C LEU A 791 -14.38 -22.16 43.66
N GLU A 792 -14.06 -23.33 43.10
CA GLU A 792 -12.84 -23.56 42.31
C GLU A 792 -12.80 -22.63 41.09
N LEU A 793 -13.90 -22.57 40.33
CA LEU A 793 -14.03 -21.72 39.15
C LEU A 793 -13.94 -20.22 39.50
N SER A 794 -14.50 -19.83 40.65
CA SER A 794 -14.40 -18.45 41.16
C SER A 794 -12.97 -18.02 41.49
N GLY A 795 -12.10 -18.97 41.86
CA GLY A 795 -10.70 -18.73 42.22
C GLY A 795 -9.79 -18.42 41.04
N GLN A 796 -10.26 -18.58 39.80
CA GLN A 796 -9.51 -18.19 38.60
C GLN A 796 -9.44 -16.66 38.46
N THR A 797 -8.41 -16.15 37.78
CA THR A 797 -8.17 -14.71 37.62
C THR A 797 -9.44 -13.95 37.17
N ILE A 798 -9.80 -12.92 37.92
CA ILE A 798 -10.90 -12.00 37.61
C ILE A 798 -10.26 -10.69 37.12
N ASP A 799 -10.80 -10.11 36.04
CA ASP A 799 -10.32 -8.80 35.58
C ASP A 799 -10.58 -7.73 36.65
N ARG A 800 -9.66 -6.77 36.79
CA ARG A 800 -9.76 -5.70 37.80
C ARG A 800 -11.04 -4.86 37.66
N HIS A 801 -11.59 -4.79 36.45
CA HIS A 801 -12.77 -3.99 36.11
C HIS A 801 -14.03 -4.84 35.93
N ALA A 802 -13.98 -6.13 36.29
CA ALA A 802 -15.13 -7.01 36.16
C ALA A 802 -16.24 -6.64 37.13
N SER A 803 -17.46 -6.49 36.62
CA SER A 803 -18.66 -6.35 37.44
C SER A 803 -19.24 -7.71 37.82
N LEU A 804 -20.04 -7.77 38.90
CA LEU A 804 -20.79 -8.98 39.25
C LEU A 804 -21.62 -9.52 38.08
N ARG A 805 -22.34 -8.65 37.36
CA ARG A 805 -23.10 -8.98 36.14
C ARG A 805 -22.22 -9.70 35.13
N SER A 806 -21.10 -9.09 34.75
CA SER A 806 -20.22 -9.64 33.72
C SER A 806 -19.61 -10.98 34.13
N LEU A 807 -19.29 -11.16 35.41
CA LEU A 807 -18.75 -12.41 35.92
C LEU A 807 -19.82 -13.51 36.00
N LEU A 808 -21.00 -13.21 36.52
CA LEU A 808 -22.10 -14.18 36.66
C LEU A 808 -22.59 -14.68 35.30
N GLU A 809 -22.79 -13.77 34.35
CA GLU A 809 -23.19 -14.13 32.99
C GLU A 809 -22.06 -14.85 32.23
N GLY A 810 -20.82 -14.37 32.34
CA GLY A 810 -19.68 -14.85 31.55
C GLY A 810 -18.99 -16.11 32.08
N ARG A 811 -19.01 -16.35 33.40
CA ARG A 811 -18.31 -17.47 34.05
C ARG A 811 -19.23 -18.53 34.63
N PHE A 812 -20.44 -18.15 35.06
CA PHE A 812 -21.40 -19.06 35.69
C PHE A 812 -22.67 -19.28 34.87
N GLY A 813 -22.83 -18.57 33.74
CA GLY A 813 -23.98 -18.71 32.85
C GLY A 813 -25.30 -18.19 33.44
N LEU A 814 -25.26 -17.54 34.60
CA LEU A 814 -26.43 -17.06 35.31
C LEU A 814 -26.82 -15.67 34.79
N SER A 815 -28.07 -15.51 34.36
CA SER A 815 -28.59 -14.23 33.90
C SER A 815 -28.63 -13.24 35.06
N ALA A 816 -28.06 -12.05 34.89
CA ALA A 816 -28.08 -11.04 35.96
C ALA A 816 -29.50 -10.58 36.33
N ILE A 817 -30.48 -10.75 35.43
CA ILE A 817 -31.90 -10.42 35.69
C ILE A 817 -32.53 -11.42 36.69
N THR A 818 -31.99 -12.63 36.80
CA THR A 818 -32.53 -13.66 37.70
C THR A 818 -31.90 -13.64 39.08
N VAL A 819 -30.95 -12.73 39.34
CA VAL A 819 -30.25 -12.61 40.62
C VAL A 819 -31.05 -11.71 41.57
N PRO A 820 -31.53 -12.21 42.73
CA PRO A 820 -32.28 -11.39 43.69
C PRO A 820 -31.42 -10.28 44.30
N GLN A 821 -31.96 -9.06 44.36
CA GLN A 821 -31.30 -7.94 45.03
C GLN A 821 -31.07 -8.21 46.53
N SER A 822 -31.90 -9.05 47.15
CA SER A 822 -31.71 -9.52 48.54
C SER A 822 -30.39 -10.23 48.73
N ASP A 823 -30.02 -11.12 47.82
CA ASP A 823 -28.84 -11.99 47.94
C ASP A 823 -27.56 -11.18 47.68
N ILE A 824 -27.64 -10.21 46.76
CA ILE A 824 -26.58 -9.22 46.51
C ILE A 824 -26.31 -8.42 47.78
N ALA A 825 -27.37 -7.91 48.40
CA ALA A 825 -27.28 -7.13 49.64
C ALA A 825 -26.77 -7.98 50.82
N GLU A 826 -27.26 -9.21 50.97
CA GLU A 826 -26.84 -10.16 52.01
C GLU A 826 -25.35 -10.50 51.91
N ALA A 827 -24.85 -10.70 50.68
CA ALA A 827 -23.43 -10.92 50.44
C ALA A 827 -22.55 -9.66 50.66
N GLY A 828 -23.16 -8.49 50.86
CA GLY A 828 -22.47 -7.23 51.13
C GLY A 828 -22.03 -6.47 49.87
N PHE A 829 -22.74 -6.66 48.76
CA PHE A 829 -22.67 -5.85 47.54
C PHE A 829 -23.88 -4.91 47.46
N THR A 830 -23.77 -3.81 46.71
CA THR A 830 -24.82 -2.81 46.55
C THR A 830 -25.68 -3.09 45.33
N THR A 831 -25.07 -3.44 44.21
CA THR A 831 -25.78 -3.72 42.95
C THR A 831 -25.05 -4.79 42.13
N ILE A 832 -25.77 -5.43 41.22
CA ILE A 832 -25.23 -6.40 40.26
C ILE A 832 -24.18 -5.78 39.33
N ASP A 833 -24.09 -4.46 39.26
CA ASP A 833 -23.10 -3.74 38.45
C ASP A 833 -21.85 -3.33 39.22
N ASP A 834 -21.73 -3.71 40.51
CA ASP A 834 -20.54 -3.44 41.32
C ASP A 834 -19.28 -4.06 40.71
N VAL A 835 -18.21 -3.27 40.61
CA VAL A 835 -16.88 -3.74 40.25
C VAL A 835 -16.30 -4.55 41.41
N ILE A 836 -16.09 -5.84 41.18
CA ILE A 836 -15.83 -6.82 42.24
C ILE A 836 -14.62 -6.42 43.08
N GLN A 837 -13.50 -6.07 42.44
CA GLN A 837 -12.24 -5.80 43.15
C GLN A 837 -12.21 -4.43 43.85
N GLU A 838 -13.19 -3.55 43.61
CA GLU A 838 -13.33 -2.28 44.31
C GLU A 838 -14.07 -2.45 45.65
N VAL A 839 -14.72 -3.60 45.87
CA VAL A 839 -15.44 -3.89 47.11
C VAL A 839 -14.49 -4.40 48.19
N PRO A 840 -14.53 -3.85 49.43
CA PRO A 840 -13.72 -4.37 50.53
C PRO A 840 -14.08 -5.83 50.85
N ASN A 841 -13.05 -6.65 51.10
CA ASN A 841 -13.18 -8.10 51.35
C ASN A 841 -13.95 -8.85 50.25
N TRP A 842 -13.87 -8.37 49.01
CA TRP A 842 -14.63 -8.91 47.88
C TRP A 842 -14.51 -10.44 47.71
N SER A 843 -13.35 -11.04 48.00
CA SER A 843 -13.18 -12.48 47.80
C SER A 843 -14.11 -13.29 48.72
N SER A 844 -14.20 -12.91 50.00
CA SER A 844 -15.11 -13.56 50.95
C SER A 844 -16.57 -13.27 50.62
N LYS A 845 -16.89 -12.03 50.24
CA LYS A 845 -18.23 -11.62 49.83
C LYS A 845 -18.71 -12.33 48.56
N LEU A 846 -17.83 -12.48 47.58
CA LEU A 846 -18.10 -13.21 46.34
C LEU A 846 -18.36 -14.68 46.63
N LYS A 847 -17.57 -15.31 47.50
CA LYS A 847 -17.82 -16.70 47.93
C LYS A 847 -19.16 -16.85 48.64
N LEU A 848 -19.54 -15.89 49.48
CA LEU A 848 -20.85 -15.86 50.15
C LEU A 848 -21.98 -15.74 49.11
N LEU A 849 -21.89 -14.78 48.18
CA LEU A 849 -22.85 -14.62 47.09
C LEU A 849 -22.99 -15.88 46.25
N LEU A 850 -21.87 -16.50 45.86
CA LEU A 850 -21.90 -17.75 45.09
C LEU A 850 -22.46 -18.94 45.88
N GLY A 851 -22.35 -18.92 47.22
CA GLY A 851 -23.03 -19.87 48.10
C GLY A 851 -24.54 -19.69 48.07
N LEU A 852 -25.02 -18.46 48.19
CA LEU A 852 -26.45 -18.11 48.09
C LEU A 852 -27.03 -18.47 46.71
N LEU A 853 -26.28 -18.20 45.64
CA LEU A 853 -26.69 -18.47 44.26
C LEU A 853 -26.41 -19.90 43.80
N SER A 854 -25.89 -20.78 44.66
CA SER A 854 -25.38 -22.09 44.25
C SER A 854 -26.45 -22.98 43.60
N GLU A 855 -27.65 -23.02 44.16
CA GLU A 855 -28.77 -23.79 43.60
C GLU A 855 -29.15 -23.32 42.20
N ALA A 856 -29.24 -22.00 41.99
CA ALA A 856 -29.56 -21.41 40.69
C ALA A 856 -28.46 -21.66 39.65
N ILE A 857 -27.18 -21.54 40.05
CA ILE A 857 -26.03 -21.82 39.18
C ILE A 857 -26.01 -23.30 38.77
N LEU A 858 -26.22 -24.22 39.72
CA LEU A 858 -26.22 -25.65 39.44
C LEU A 858 -27.42 -26.07 38.58
N ALA A 859 -28.61 -25.50 38.80
CA ALA A 859 -29.78 -25.75 37.96
C ALA A 859 -29.54 -25.31 36.50
N GLN A 860 -28.94 -24.12 36.30
CA GLN A 860 -28.56 -23.65 34.97
C GLN A 860 -27.48 -24.55 34.33
N SER A 861 -26.48 -24.95 35.13
CA SER A 861 -25.38 -25.80 34.69
C SER A 861 -25.86 -27.19 34.28
N GLU A 862 -26.83 -27.77 35.00
CA GLU A 862 -27.46 -29.05 34.64
C GLU A 862 -28.12 -29.00 33.26
N GLN A 863 -28.86 -27.93 32.99
CA GLN A 863 -29.53 -27.74 31.71
C GLN A 863 -28.52 -27.61 30.56
N GLU A 864 -27.45 -26.84 30.76
CA GLU A 864 -26.39 -26.69 29.76
C GLU A 864 -25.59 -27.99 29.58
N ARG A 865 -25.31 -28.70 30.67
CA ARG A 865 -24.62 -30.00 30.68
C ARG A 865 -25.37 -31.04 29.87
N SER A 866 -26.66 -31.24 30.17
CA SER A 866 -27.51 -32.22 29.47
C SER A 866 -27.53 -31.98 27.95
N ASN A 867 -27.59 -30.72 27.52
CA ASN A 867 -27.54 -30.38 26.10
C ASN A 867 -26.15 -30.57 25.50
N TYR A 868 -25.09 -30.25 26.26
CA TYR A 868 -23.72 -30.35 25.78
C TYR A 868 -23.25 -31.80 25.68
N GLU A 869 -23.54 -32.66 26.66
CA GLU A 869 -23.25 -34.10 26.61
C GLU A 869 -23.97 -34.79 25.44
N ALA A 870 -25.23 -34.43 25.20
CA ALA A 870 -25.97 -34.93 24.05
C ALA A 870 -25.37 -34.44 22.71
N TYR A 871 -24.87 -33.20 22.67
CA TYR A 871 -24.12 -32.68 21.52
C TYR A 871 -22.80 -33.43 21.31
N LEU A 872 -21.99 -33.65 22.35
CA LEU A 872 -20.74 -34.42 22.31
C LEU A 872 -21.01 -35.81 21.70
N THR A 873 -22.04 -36.49 22.20
CA THR A 873 -22.49 -37.79 21.67
C THR A 873 -22.86 -37.70 20.19
N SER A 874 -23.61 -36.67 19.78
CA SER A 874 -24.04 -36.49 18.39
C SER A 874 -22.90 -36.26 17.39
N VAL A 875 -21.78 -35.71 17.84
CA VAL A 875 -20.57 -35.52 17.02
C VAL A 875 -19.54 -36.66 17.20
N GLY A 876 -19.94 -37.73 17.88
CA GLY A 876 -19.11 -38.90 18.15
C GLY A 876 -17.97 -38.66 19.14
N PHE A 877 -18.00 -37.56 19.90
CA PHE A 877 -17.00 -37.27 20.92
C PHE A 877 -17.26 -38.15 22.15
N VAL A 878 -16.65 -39.33 22.15
CA VAL A 878 -16.72 -40.31 23.22
C VAL A 878 -15.35 -40.50 23.87
N ALA A 879 -15.34 -40.96 25.11
CA ALA A 879 -14.13 -41.36 25.80
C ALA A 879 -13.44 -42.51 25.05
N SER A 880 -12.37 -42.21 24.33
CA SER A 880 -11.54 -43.18 23.61
C SER A 880 -10.11 -42.67 23.52
N GLN A 881 -9.14 -43.57 23.63
CA GLN A 881 -7.72 -43.25 23.39
C GLN A 881 -7.43 -42.97 21.90
N GLU A 882 -8.37 -43.33 21.02
CA GLU A 882 -8.32 -43.01 19.59
C GLU A 882 -8.81 -41.58 19.29
N ASN A 883 -9.35 -40.87 20.29
CA ASN A 883 -9.80 -39.48 20.15
C ASN A 883 -8.82 -38.52 20.84
N ALA A 884 -8.49 -37.40 20.19
CA ALA A 884 -7.68 -36.35 20.79
C ALA A 884 -8.23 -34.96 20.49
N VAL A 885 -8.01 -34.02 21.42
CA VAL A 885 -8.35 -32.61 21.23
C VAL A 885 -7.17 -31.81 20.73
N VAL A 886 -7.42 -30.78 19.91
CA VAL A 886 -6.40 -29.87 19.37
C VAL A 886 -6.77 -28.43 19.72
N ASP A 887 -5.83 -27.69 20.31
CA ASP A 887 -6.03 -26.32 20.77
C ASP A 887 -4.70 -25.54 20.79
N VAL A 888 -4.72 -24.23 20.96
CA VAL A 888 -3.52 -23.40 21.06
C VAL A 888 -2.81 -23.58 22.41
N GLY A 889 -3.56 -23.63 23.51
CA GLY A 889 -3.01 -23.61 24.87
C GLY A 889 -3.98 -22.98 25.88
N TRP A 890 -3.61 -22.74 27.13
CA TRP A 890 -2.28 -22.94 27.72
C TRP A 890 -2.30 -23.88 28.93
N ASN A 891 -3.41 -23.89 29.67
CA ASN A 891 -3.56 -24.66 30.91
C ASN A 891 -4.30 -26.00 30.72
N ALA A 892 -4.65 -26.37 29.48
CA ALA A 892 -5.45 -27.55 29.14
C ALA A 892 -6.79 -27.67 29.90
N ASN A 893 -7.35 -26.54 30.37
CA ASN A 893 -8.59 -26.54 31.15
C ASN A 893 -9.78 -27.10 30.39
N MET A 894 -9.88 -26.82 29.08
CA MET A 894 -10.98 -27.34 28.27
C MET A 894 -10.90 -28.86 28.10
N GLN A 895 -9.69 -29.41 27.93
CA GLN A 895 -9.49 -30.87 27.89
C GLN A 895 -9.87 -31.52 29.22
N GLY A 896 -9.44 -30.94 30.34
CA GLY A 896 -9.84 -31.41 31.67
C GLY A 896 -11.36 -31.42 31.85
N SER A 897 -12.01 -30.29 31.54
CA SER A 897 -13.47 -30.17 31.61
C SER A 897 -14.20 -31.14 30.68
N LEU A 898 -13.69 -31.37 29.46
CA LEU A 898 -14.26 -32.36 28.55
C LEU A 898 -14.09 -33.79 29.08
N GLY A 899 -12.93 -34.10 29.69
CA GLY A 899 -12.68 -35.39 30.34
C GLY A 899 -13.69 -35.67 31.46
N ASP A 900 -13.94 -34.69 32.31
CA ASP A 900 -14.93 -34.81 33.41
C ASP A 900 -16.38 -34.97 32.92
N LEU A 901 -16.69 -34.45 31.74
CA LEU A 901 -18.02 -34.59 31.10
C LEU A 901 -18.20 -35.97 30.46
N VAL A 902 -17.15 -36.52 29.82
CA VAL A 902 -17.20 -37.87 29.23
C VAL A 902 -16.83 -38.98 30.21
N GLY A 903 -16.31 -38.63 31.39
CA GLY A 903 -15.99 -39.53 32.49
C GLY A 903 -14.60 -40.18 32.43
N GLU A 904 -13.73 -39.80 31.50
CA GLU A 904 -12.43 -40.47 31.28
C GLU A 904 -11.32 -39.47 30.86
N PRO A 905 -10.04 -39.75 31.17
CA PRO A 905 -8.93 -38.92 30.72
C PRO A 905 -8.77 -38.92 29.19
N LEU A 906 -8.55 -37.72 28.65
CA LEU A 906 -8.39 -37.46 27.22
C LEU A 906 -6.94 -37.20 26.81
N ARG A 907 -6.64 -37.35 25.52
CA ARG A 907 -5.41 -36.89 24.86
C ARG A 907 -5.58 -35.49 24.27
N GLY A 908 -4.55 -34.65 24.34
CA GLY A 908 -4.57 -33.29 23.83
C GLY A 908 -3.24 -32.86 23.20
N TYR A 909 -3.34 -32.19 22.05
CA TYR A 909 -2.23 -31.60 21.31
C TYR A 909 -2.35 -30.08 21.30
N TYR A 910 -1.30 -29.40 21.77
CA TYR A 910 -1.28 -27.96 21.97
C TYR A 910 -0.15 -27.28 21.23
N PHE A 911 -0.35 -26.02 20.81
CA PHE A 911 0.77 -25.21 20.36
C PHE A 911 1.79 -25.06 21.50
N ALA A 912 1.34 -24.72 22.72
CA ALA A 912 2.17 -24.81 23.92
C ALA A 912 1.35 -24.94 25.22
N THR A 913 1.99 -25.45 26.27
CA THR A 913 1.35 -25.67 27.58
C THR A 913 2.14 -25.08 28.75
N LEU A 914 1.43 -24.56 29.75
CA LEU A 914 2.00 -23.99 30.97
C LEU A 914 2.03 -25.01 32.12
N GLU A 915 2.82 -24.73 33.16
CA GLU A 915 2.93 -25.58 34.36
C GLU A 915 1.58 -25.97 34.97
N ALA A 916 0.58 -25.07 34.92
CA ALA A 916 -0.76 -25.32 35.44
C ALA A 916 -1.47 -26.50 34.74
N ALA A 917 -1.06 -26.90 33.54
CA ALA A 917 -1.57 -28.10 32.86
C ALA A 917 -1.17 -29.41 33.58
N SER A 918 -0.14 -29.38 34.45
CA SER A 918 0.31 -30.56 35.21
C SER A 918 -0.77 -31.13 36.13
N ARG A 919 -1.72 -30.31 36.59
CA ARG A 919 -2.86 -30.78 37.39
C ARG A 919 -3.72 -31.80 36.64
N TRP A 920 -3.91 -31.59 35.33
CA TRP A 920 -4.69 -32.49 34.48
C TRP A 920 -3.90 -33.75 34.13
N ARG A 921 -2.57 -33.65 33.96
CA ARG A 921 -1.71 -34.84 33.83
C ARG A 921 -1.77 -35.73 35.07
N ALA A 922 -1.81 -35.13 36.26
CA ALA A 922 -1.98 -35.87 37.52
C ALA A 922 -3.33 -36.60 37.61
N GLN A 923 -4.34 -36.14 36.85
CA GLN A 923 -5.63 -36.80 36.70
C GLN A 923 -5.67 -37.80 35.52
N GLY A 924 -4.51 -38.10 34.91
CA GLY A 924 -4.38 -39.11 33.85
C GLY A 924 -4.45 -38.57 32.41
N HIS A 925 -4.64 -37.27 32.20
CA HIS A 925 -4.68 -36.71 30.85
C HIS A 925 -3.31 -36.75 30.16
N LEU A 926 -3.32 -37.10 28.87
CA LEU A 926 -2.13 -37.01 28.01
C LEU A 926 -2.10 -35.64 27.34
N ILE A 927 -1.04 -34.87 27.57
CA ILE A 927 -0.96 -33.47 27.15
C ILE A 927 0.40 -33.22 26.52
N HIS A 928 0.38 -32.86 25.23
CA HIS A 928 1.56 -32.63 24.42
C HIS A 928 1.60 -31.21 23.86
N GLY A 929 2.79 -30.62 23.74
CA GLY A 929 3.04 -29.27 23.24
C GLY A 929 4.07 -29.26 22.12
N TYR A 930 3.78 -28.54 21.03
CA TYR A 930 4.68 -28.42 19.88
C TYR A 930 5.85 -27.44 20.13
N TYR A 931 5.52 -26.21 20.53
CA TYR A 931 6.47 -25.13 20.71
C TYR A 931 7.13 -25.18 22.08
N ALA A 932 6.34 -25.46 23.12
CA ALA A 932 6.81 -25.61 24.50
C ALA A 932 5.84 -26.48 25.33
N GLU A 933 6.38 -27.25 26.27
CA GLU A 933 5.62 -28.06 27.21
C GLU A 933 5.93 -27.65 28.65
N ASN A 934 4.89 -27.54 29.49
CA ASN A 934 5.01 -27.21 30.92
C ASN A 934 5.89 -25.99 31.22
N CYS A 935 5.80 -24.94 30.41
CA CYS A 935 6.63 -23.76 30.57
C CYS A 935 6.03 -22.76 31.58
N THR A 936 6.87 -21.92 32.15
CA THR A 936 6.44 -20.71 32.85
C THR A 936 6.31 -19.56 31.87
N ILE A 937 5.40 -18.62 32.15
CA ILE A 937 5.35 -17.36 31.41
C ILE A 937 6.56 -16.55 31.85
N THR A 938 7.56 -16.43 30.99
CA THR A 938 8.70 -15.55 31.21
C THR A 938 8.59 -14.33 30.28
N ASP A 939 9.09 -13.19 30.74
CA ASP A 939 9.20 -11.98 29.90
C ASP A 939 10.22 -12.13 28.76
N ASP A 940 11.02 -13.21 28.79
CA ASP A 940 12.08 -13.50 27.83
C ASP A 940 11.59 -14.28 26.58
N ASP A 941 10.38 -14.83 26.57
CA ASP A 941 9.78 -15.44 25.38
C ASP A 941 8.64 -14.57 24.83
N GLU A 942 8.83 -14.07 23.61
CA GLU A 942 7.92 -13.08 23.03
C GLU A 942 6.56 -13.65 22.69
N ILE A 943 6.47 -14.93 22.31
CA ILE A 943 5.19 -15.56 21.98
C ILE A 943 4.39 -15.84 23.26
N LEU A 944 5.04 -16.40 24.29
CA LEU A 944 4.37 -16.72 25.55
C LEU A 944 3.91 -15.45 26.31
N SER A 945 4.74 -14.40 26.33
CA SER A 945 4.40 -13.11 26.95
C SER A 945 3.32 -12.33 26.20
N THR A 946 3.17 -12.55 24.88
CA THR A 946 2.15 -11.89 24.05
C THR A 946 1.05 -12.81 23.53
N ARG A 947 0.87 -13.99 24.14
CA ARG A 947 -0.06 -15.04 23.70
C ARG A 947 -1.47 -14.62 23.31
N LEU A 948 -2.07 -13.63 23.98
CA LEU A 948 -3.42 -13.15 23.66
C LEU A 948 -3.48 -12.47 22.29
N LEU A 949 -2.36 -11.95 21.79
CA LEU A 949 -2.24 -11.42 20.43
C LEU A 949 -2.20 -12.56 19.40
N LEU A 950 -1.53 -13.68 19.70
CA LEU A 950 -1.57 -14.90 18.89
C LEU A 950 -2.98 -15.49 18.86
N GLU A 951 -3.62 -15.65 20.02
CA GLU A 951 -5.02 -16.10 20.13
C GLU A 951 -5.92 -15.21 19.25
N HIS A 952 -5.78 -13.88 19.33
CA HIS A 952 -6.57 -12.96 18.52
C HIS A 952 -6.45 -13.18 17.01
N MET A 953 -5.25 -13.50 16.50
CA MET A 953 -5.03 -13.77 15.07
C MET A 953 -5.58 -15.14 14.62
N LEU A 954 -5.63 -16.13 15.52
CA LEU A 954 -6.13 -17.49 15.25
C LEU A 954 -7.65 -17.64 15.40
N CYS A 955 -8.23 -16.74 16.17
CA CYS A 955 -9.59 -16.76 16.66
C CYS A 955 -10.63 -16.82 15.51
N ASP A 956 -11.65 -17.70 15.61
CA ASP A 956 -12.71 -17.84 14.60
C ASP A 956 -13.43 -16.51 14.32
N LEU A 957 -13.95 -16.38 13.10
CA LEU A 957 -14.69 -15.22 12.61
C LEU A 957 -16.14 -15.21 13.12
N ILE A 958 -16.60 -16.30 13.76
CA ILE A 958 -17.90 -16.35 14.44
C ILE A 958 -17.82 -15.86 15.90
N PRO A 959 -18.95 -15.38 16.48
CA PRO A 959 -18.98 -15.01 17.90
C PRO A 959 -18.66 -16.20 18.83
N SER A 960 -18.28 -15.91 20.07
CA SER A 960 -18.11 -16.94 21.11
C SER A 960 -19.41 -17.73 21.34
N VAL A 961 -19.29 -19.05 21.35
CA VAL A 961 -20.39 -19.95 21.74
C VAL A 961 -20.60 -19.84 23.25
N LEU A 962 -21.77 -19.37 23.66
CA LEU A 962 -22.17 -19.27 25.06
C LEU A 962 -22.67 -20.61 25.58
N SER A 963 -23.60 -21.25 24.88
CA SER A 963 -24.10 -22.57 25.25
C SER A 963 -24.53 -23.33 23.99
N ILE A 964 -24.78 -24.63 24.12
CA ILE A 964 -25.44 -25.41 23.07
C ILE A 964 -26.90 -25.59 23.45
N LYS A 965 -27.81 -25.29 22.52
CA LYS A 965 -29.26 -25.47 22.70
C LYS A 965 -29.75 -26.56 21.76
N ARG A 966 -30.57 -27.48 22.28
CA ARG A 966 -31.29 -28.47 21.48
C ARG A 966 -32.54 -27.84 20.86
N ARG A 967 -32.70 -27.96 19.53
CA ARG A 967 -33.91 -27.59 18.79
C ARG A 967 -34.37 -28.80 17.97
N GLY A 968 -35.27 -29.60 18.54
CA GLY A 968 -35.68 -30.87 17.94
C GLY A 968 -34.56 -31.91 17.99
N LEU A 969 -34.14 -32.40 16.82
CA LEU A 969 -33.01 -33.32 16.64
C LEU A 969 -31.67 -32.60 16.41
N GLU A 970 -31.67 -31.28 16.20
CA GLU A 970 -30.45 -30.50 15.95
C GLU A 970 -29.92 -29.81 17.21
N PHE A 971 -28.59 -29.69 17.30
CA PHE A 971 -27.90 -28.88 18.31
C PHE A 971 -27.39 -27.60 17.66
N LYS A 972 -27.82 -26.43 18.16
CA LYS A 972 -27.39 -25.12 17.64
C LYS A 972 -26.60 -24.35 18.69
N PRO A 973 -25.48 -23.70 18.30
CA PRO A 973 -24.77 -22.82 19.21
C PRO A 973 -25.61 -21.58 19.50
N ASP A 974 -25.68 -21.23 20.78
CA ASP A 974 -26.16 -19.93 21.24
C ASP A 974 -24.95 -19.00 21.33
N PHE A 975 -24.98 -17.91 20.57
CA PHE A 975 -23.87 -16.96 20.46
C PHE A 975 -24.02 -15.80 21.43
N GLY A 976 -22.90 -15.23 21.87
CA GLY A 976 -22.92 -14.00 22.63
C GLY A 976 -23.62 -12.86 21.87
N ARG A 977 -24.35 -12.00 22.58
CA ARG A 977 -25.04 -10.82 22.00
C ARG A 977 -24.08 -9.79 21.38
N ASN A 978 -22.77 -9.91 21.65
CA ASN A 978 -21.76 -9.05 21.06
C ASN A 978 -21.46 -9.52 19.64
N HIS A 979 -21.81 -8.70 18.65
CA HIS A 979 -21.35 -8.89 17.27
C HIS A 979 -19.82 -8.88 17.23
N VAL A 980 -19.23 -9.74 16.39
CA VAL A 980 -17.81 -9.59 16.03
C VAL A 980 -17.66 -8.23 15.36
N SER A 981 -16.80 -7.36 15.90
CA SER A 981 -16.63 -6.02 15.33
C SER A 981 -16.12 -6.12 13.88
N GLU A 982 -16.63 -5.26 12.99
CA GLU A 982 -16.14 -5.16 11.61
C GLU A 982 -14.61 -4.95 11.60
N GLN A 983 -14.09 -4.14 12.52
CA GLN A 983 -12.66 -3.92 12.72
C GLN A 983 -11.85 -5.21 12.99
N ARG A 984 -12.42 -6.20 13.68
CA ARG A 984 -11.76 -7.50 13.90
C ARG A 984 -11.84 -8.36 12.65
N LEU A 985 -12.97 -8.36 11.94
CA LEU A 985 -13.14 -9.11 10.70
C LEU A 985 -12.17 -8.61 9.61
N ASP A 986 -12.09 -7.29 9.43
CA ASP A 986 -11.20 -6.63 8.47
C ASP A 986 -9.71 -6.88 8.74
N LEU A 987 -9.35 -7.26 9.98
CA LEU A 987 -7.99 -7.60 10.38
C LEU A 987 -7.72 -9.10 10.31
N VAL A 988 -8.54 -9.90 11.00
CA VAL A 988 -8.27 -11.33 11.24
C VAL A 988 -8.55 -12.16 9.99
N ALA A 989 -9.61 -11.87 9.23
CA ALA A 989 -9.91 -12.67 8.03
C ALA A 989 -8.78 -12.61 6.99
N PRO A 990 -8.22 -11.44 6.62
CA PRO A 990 -7.07 -11.40 5.73
C PRO A 990 -5.82 -12.08 6.30
N ILE A 991 -5.56 -11.99 7.61
CA ILE A 991 -4.45 -12.70 8.27
C ILE A 991 -4.60 -14.22 8.10
N GLN A 992 -5.79 -14.76 8.35
CA GLN A 992 -6.03 -16.20 8.23
C GLN A 992 -5.94 -16.66 6.77
N GLU A 993 -6.47 -15.89 5.82
CA GLU A 993 -6.34 -16.20 4.39
C GLU A 993 -4.89 -16.14 3.90
N GLY A 994 -4.09 -15.20 4.40
CA GLY A 994 -2.65 -15.16 4.14
C GLY A 994 -1.93 -16.42 4.64
N ALA A 995 -2.27 -16.87 5.86
CA ALA A 995 -1.71 -18.09 6.43
C ALA A 995 -2.09 -19.36 5.63
N LYS A 996 -3.34 -19.47 5.18
CA LYS A 996 -3.78 -20.60 4.32
C LYS A 996 -3.10 -20.58 2.96
N CYS A 997 -2.98 -19.41 2.32
CA CYS A 997 -2.28 -19.28 1.04
C CYS A 997 -0.79 -19.66 1.15
N PHE A 998 -0.15 -19.35 2.28
CA PHE A 998 1.20 -19.83 2.57
C PHE A 998 1.26 -21.35 2.61
N VAL A 999 0.32 -22.01 3.31
CA VAL A 999 0.23 -23.48 3.34
C VAL A 999 0.04 -24.05 1.93
N ASP A 1000 -0.81 -23.45 1.11
CA ASP A 1000 -1.02 -23.88 -0.28
C ASP A 1000 0.25 -23.78 -1.13
N ASP A 1001 1.04 -22.71 -0.97
CA ASP A 1001 2.31 -22.53 -1.68
C ASP A 1001 3.33 -23.62 -1.28
N ILE A 1002 3.35 -24.01 0.00
CA ILE A 1002 4.20 -25.12 0.49
C ILE A 1002 3.69 -26.48 0.00
N CYS A 1003 2.38 -26.73 0.05
CA CYS A 1003 1.79 -27.98 -0.45
C CYS A 1003 2.04 -28.15 -1.95
N ARG A 1004 1.91 -27.08 -2.76
CA ARG A 1004 2.26 -27.12 -4.19
C ARG A 1004 3.73 -27.47 -4.45
N THR A 1005 4.63 -27.12 -3.53
CA THR A 1005 6.06 -27.40 -3.66
C THR A 1005 6.41 -28.83 -3.24
N LEU A 1006 5.86 -29.30 -2.12
CA LEU A 1006 6.24 -30.59 -1.52
C LEU A 1006 5.34 -31.75 -1.97
N GLY A 1007 4.08 -31.46 -2.32
CA GLY A 1007 3.05 -32.46 -2.59
C GLY A 1007 2.94 -33.49 -1.46
N SER A 1008 2.82 -34.76 -1.85
CA SER A 1008 2.77 -35.90 -0.94
C SER A 1008 4.00 -36.07 -0.03
N ASN A 1009 5.10 -35.36 -0.29
CA ASN A 1009 6.32 -35.43 0.53
C ASN A 1009 6.32 -34.49 1.74
N ILE A 1010 5.25 -33.72 1.94
CA ILE A 1010 5.14 -32.77 3.05
C ILE A 1010 5.42 -33.41 4.43
N ASP A 1011 5.05 -34.68 4.58
CA ASP A 1011 5.20 -35.46 5.82
C ASP A 1011 6.63 -35.82 6.15
N ALA A 1012 7.47 -35.96 5.12
CA ALA A 1012 8.88 -36.25 5.29
C ALA A 1012 9.70 -35.00 5.68
N VAL A 1013 9.08 -33.82 5.63
CA VAL A 1013 9.75 -32.56 5.96
C VAL A 1013 9.61 -32.24 7.44
N ASP A 1014 10.74 -32.03 8.09
CA ASP A 1014 10.77 -31.58 9.48
C ASP A 1014 10.60 -30.06 9.58
N PHE A 1015 9.40 -29.63 10.01
CA PHE A 1015 9.08 -28.25 10.33
C PHE A 1015 9.37 -27.96 11.81
N ARG A 1016 10.63 -27.63 12.12
CA ARG A 1016 11.06 -27.38 13.50
C ARG A 1016 10.49 -26.10 14.12
N PRO A 1017 10.04 -26.11 15.38
CA PRO A 1017 9.44 -24.94 16.06
C PRO A 1017 10.32 -23.69 16.04
N ASP A 1018 11.63 -23.83 16.22
CA ASP A 1018 12.57 -22.70 16.28
C ASP A 1018 12.62 -21.92 14.96
N VAL A 1019 12.47 -22.60 13.83
CA VAL A 1019 12.41 -21.97 12.50
C VAL A 1019 11.02 -21.40 12.23
N MET A 1020 9.96 -22.16 12.53
CA MET A 1020 8.57 -21.75 12.28
C MET A 1020 8.16 -20.52 13.09
N ALA A 1021 8.67 -20.39 14.31
CA ALA A 1021 8.33 -19.30 15.23
C ALA A 1021 9.23 -18.05 15.08
N ALA A 1022 10.35 -18.13 14.37
CA ALA A 1022 11.38 -17.09 14.36
C ALA A 1022 10.88 -15.71 13.87
N LEU A 1023 10.05 -15.69 12.81
CA LEU A 1023 9.47 -14.44 12.33
C LEU A 1023 8.39 -13.90 13.26
N MET A 1024 7.60 -14.76 13.91
CA MET A 1024 6.64 -14.35 14.94
C MET A 1024 7.35 -13.68 16.11
N LYS A 1025 8.44 -14.28 16.62
CA LYS A 1025 9.28 -13.66 17.65
C LYS A 1025 9.79 -12.28 17.22
N THR A 1026 10.34 -12.19 16.01
CA THR A 1026 10.88 -10.91 15.50
C THR A 1026 9.79 -9.84 15.38
N PHE A 1027 8.61 -10.22 14.88
CA PHE A 1027 7.43 -9.35 14.76
C PHE A 1027 6.98 -8.84 16.13
N LEU A 1028 6.88 -9.72 17.13
CA LEU A 1028 6.42 -9.39 18.48
C LEU A 1028 7.43 -8.53 19.26
N ALA A 1029 8.73 -8.83 19.12
CA ALA A 1029 9.81 -8.15 19.82
C ALA A 1029 10.06 -6.73 19.30
N THR A 1030 10.15 -6.60 17.98
CA THR A 1030 10.62 -5.38 17.30
C THR A 1030 9.73 -5.01 16.12
N PRO A 1031 8.42 -4.76 16.31
CA PRO A 1031 7.52 -4.49 15.19
C PRO A 1031 7.85 -3.19 14.48
N ALA A 1032 7.69 -3.19 13.16
CA ALA A 1032 7.68 -1.96 12.39
C ALA A 1032 6.44 -1.10 12.78
N PRO A 1033 6.51 0.24 12.73
CA PRO A 1033 5.37 1.08 13.08
C PRO A 1033 4.13 0.85 12.21
N SER A 1034 4.31 0.46 10.95
CA SER A 1034 3.23 0.08 10.03
C SER A 1034 2.54 -1.22 10.46
N ASP A 1035 3.32 -2.22 10.86
CA ASP A 1035 2.79 -3.53 11.28
C ASP A 1035 2.13 -3.44 12.65
N ALA A 1036 2.71 -2.67 13.57
CA ALA A 1036 2.10 -2.40 14.87
C ALA A 1036 0.75 -1.66 14.76
N ALA A 1037 0.60 -0.80 13.73
CA ALA A 1037 -0.62 -0.02 13.53
C ALA A 1037 -1.84 -0.88 13.16
N LEU A 1038 -1.64 -2.11 12.64
CA LEU A 1038 -2.72 -3.07 12.37
C LEU A 1038 -3.53 -3.40 13.62
N PHE A 1039 -2.90 -3.36 14.80
CA PHE A 1039 -3.51 -3.72 16.08
C PHE A 1039 -3.99 -2.52 16.89
N LEU A 1040 -3.90 -1.30 16.34
CA LEU A 1040 -4.33 -0.07 17.00
C LEU A 1040 -5.84 -0.05 17.17
N GLY A 1041 -6.31 0.11 18.41
CA GLY A 1041 -7.74 0.14 18.72
C GLY A 1041 -8.41 -1.24 18.77
N GLN A 1042 -7.69 -2.32 18.48
CA GLN A 1042 -8.24 -3.67 18.51
C GLN A 1042 -8.55 -4.10 19.94
N PRO A 1043 -9.82 -4.44 20.26
CA PRO A 1043 -10.20 -4.89 21.58
C PRO A 1043 -9.67 -6.30 21.86
N LEU A 1044 -9.31 -6.54 23.11
CA LEU A 1044 -8.97 -7.87 23.61
C LEU A 1044 -10.26 -8.51 24.14
N ASP A 1045 -10.68 -9.61 23.50
CA ASP A 1045 -11.92 -10.33 23.81
C ASP A 1045 -11.64 -11.37 24.91
N ASP A 1046 -12.02 -11.06 26.15
CA ASP A 1046 -11.91 -11.97 27.31
C ASP A 1046 -13.14 -11.82 28.23
N SER A 1047 -14.31 -12.17 27.70
CA SER A 1047 -15.58 -12.11 28.45
C SER A 1047 -15.64 -13.05 29.66
N PHE A 1048 -14.84 -14.12 29.68
CA PHE A 1048 -14.79 -15.10 30.77
C PHE A 1048 -14.12 -14.55 32.05
N SER A 1049 -13.20 -13.58 31.92
CA SER A 1049 -12.61 -12.87 33.06
C SER A 1049 -13.45 -11.69 33.55
N GLY A 1050 -14.52 -11.33 32.82
CA GLY A 1050 -15.42 -10.21 33.12
C GLY A 1050 -14.90 -8.85 32.64
N ALA A 1051 -13.84 -8.79 31.82
CA ALA A 1051 -13.23 -7.53 31.40
C ALA A 1051 -14.15 -6.65 30.52
N GLN A 1052 -14.32 -5.37 30.88
CA GLN A 1052 -15.22 -4.47 30.14
C GLN A 1052 -14.58 -3.61 29.02
N ARG A 1053 -13.24 -3.58 28.82
CA ARG A 1053 -12.53 -3.06 27.60
C ARG A 1053 -11.00 -3.02 27.81
N ARG A 1054 -10.26 -3.97 27.21
CA ARG A 1054 -8.79 -3.92 27.04
C ARG A 1054 -8.45 -3.82 25.56
N TYR A 1055 -7.27 -3.31 25.22
CA TYR A 1055 -6.80 -3.19 23.85
C TYR A 1055 -5.47 -3.92 23.64
N LEU A 1056 -5.29 -4.54 22.48
CA LEU A 1056 -3.98 -5.06 22.05
C LEU A 1056 -2.99 -3.90 21.97
N VAL A 1057 -3.34 -2.85 21.23
CA VAL A 1057 -2.67 -1.54 21.25
C VAL A 1057 -3.71 -0.45 21.46
N ALA A 1058 -3.57 0.32 22.54
CA ALA A 1058 -4.54 1.33 22.92
C ALA A 1058 -4.50 2.55 21.96
N PRO A 1059 -5.67 3.10 21.56
CA PRO A 1059 -5.73 4.33 20.79
C PRO A 1059 -5.19 5.52 21.61
N GLN A 1060 -4.48 6.45 20.98
CA GLN A 1060 -4.04 7.69 21.66
C GLN A 1060 -5.20 8.69 21.68
N VAL A 1061 -5.92 8.77 22.80
CA VAL A 1061 -6.87 9.87 23.06
C VAL A 1061 -6.13 11.01 23.78
N ASP A 1062 -6.63 12.23 23.57
CA ASP A 1062 -6.04 13.49 24.03
C ASP A 1062 -5.66 13.49 25.52
N LYS A 1063 -4.61 14.24 25.86
CA LYS A 1063 -3.98 14.25 27.20
C LYS A 1063 -4.88 14.79 28.31
N SER A 1064 -6.07 15.29 27.98
CA SER A 1064 -7.04 15.88 28.92
C SER A 1064 -7.92 14.85 29.64
N ILE A 1065 -7.94 13.59 29.23
CA ILE A 1065 -8.68 12.52 29.92
C ILE A 1065 -7.69 11.54 30.55
N LEU A 1066 -7.28 11.85 31.78
CA LEU A 1066 -6.49 10.96 32.64
C LEU A 1066 -7.27 9.67 32.93
N ASN A 1067 -6.56 8.53 32.85
CA ASN A 1067 -6.93 7.13 33.16
C ASN A 1067 -7.42 6.20 32.02
N THR A 1068 -6.89 6.30 30.79
CA THR A 1068 -7.28 5.39 29.69
C THR A 1068 -6.38 4.15 29.55
N THR A 1069 -6.99 2.97 29.40
CA THR A 1069 -6.46 1.60 29.55
C THR A 1069 -5.08 1.32 28.91
N PRO A 1070 -4.12 0.64 29.61
CA PRO A 1070 -2.81 0.30 29.05
C PRO A 1070 -2.91 -0.69 27.87
N SER A 1071 -1.98 -0.56 26.90
CA SER A 1071 -1.84 -1.52 25.80
C SER A 1071 -1.30 -2.85 26.31
N TYR A 1072 -1.87 -3.97 25.85
CA TYR A 1072 -1.34 -5.29 26.15
C TYR A 1072 0.03 -5.51 25.49
N TRP A 1073 0.18 -5.16 24.22
CA TRP A 1073 1.42 -5.31 23.47
C TRP A 1073 2.27 -4.04 23.56
N LEU A 1074 3.17 -4.00 24.53
CA LEU A 1074 4.01 -2.83 24.83
C LEU A 1074 4.96 -2.46 23.68
N ALA A 1075 5.60 -3.45 23.03
CA ALA A 1075 6.52 -3.21 21.92
C ALA A 1075 5.80 -2.55 20.73
N GLY A 1076 4.60 -3.02 20.38
CA GLY A 1076 3.76 -2.39 19.35
C GLY A 1076 3.37 -0.95 19.71
N ALA A 1077 2.97 -0.71 20.95
CA ALA A 1077 2.65 0.64 21.42
C ALA A 1077 3.88 1.58 21.37
N GLN A 1078 5.07 1.08 21.70
CA GLN A 1078 6.32 1.85 21.60
C GLN A 1078 6.70 2.17 20.15
N ALA A 1079 6.57 1.20 19.24
CA ALA A 1079 6.84 1.39 17.81
C ALA A 1079 5.95 2.49 17.18
N ILE A 1080 4.70 2.61 17.63
CA ILE A 1080 3.80 3.68 17.17
C ILE A 1080 4.17 5.04 17.79
N ARG A 1081 4.58 5.06 19.07
CA ARG A 1081 4.92 6.29 19.82
C ARG A 1081 6.22 6.95 19.34
N SER A 1082 7.20 6.16 18.92
CA SER A 1082 8.52 6.66 18.49
C SER A 1082 8.50 7.53 17.22
N ARG A 1083 7.34 7.66 16.54
CA ARG A 1083 7.15 8.53 15.36
C ARG A 1083 6.88 10.02 15.68
N LYS A 1084 6.92 10.46 16.96
CA LYS A 1084 6.80 11.89 17.33
C LYS A 1084 8.17 12.58 17.42
N SER A 1085 8.40 13.48 16.45
CA SER A 1085 9.36 14.62 16.36
C SER A 1085 10.59 14.43 15.45
N PRO A 1086 10.62 15.04 14.24
CA PRO A 1086 11.85 15.66 13.76
C PRO A 1086 12.22 16.75 14.77
N GLY A 1087 13.48 16.80 15.19
CA GLY A 1087 13.96 17.57 16.33
C GLY A 1087 13.32 18.95 16.49
N ARG A 1088 12.71 19.18 17.66
CA ARG A 1088 12.79 20.50 18.28
C ARG A 1088 14.28 20.76 18.45
N ASN A 1089 14.85 21.60 17.59
CA ASN A 1089 15.95 22.43 18.06
C ASN A 1089 15.41 23.15 19.29
N GLU A 1090 16.00 22.89 20.44
CA GLU A 1090 15.89 23.78 21.57
C GLU A 1090 16.44 25.13 21.10
N SER A 1091 15.53 26.01 20.69
CA SER A 1091 15.84 27.43 20.60
C SER A 1091 16.33 27.85 21.99
N PRO A 1092 17.49 28.52 22.11
CA PRO A 1092 17.88 29.14 23.36
C PRO A 1092 16.75 30.09 23.77
N LYS A 1093 16.34 30.05 25.05
CA LYS A 1093 15.45 31.07 25.61
C LYS A 1093 16.11 32.43 25.43
N ILE A 1094 15.60 33.23 24.49
CA ILE A 1094 15.89 34.66 24.41
C ILE A 1094 14.78 35.36 25.18
N SER A 1095 15.18 36.11 26.20
CA SER A 1095 14.31 37.00 26.99
C SER A 1095 13.78 38.14 26.12
N PRO A 1096 12.52 38.58 26.33
CA PRO A 1096 11.91 39.66 25.56
C PRO A 1096 12.39 41.03 26.07
N THR A 1097 13.61 41.40 25.75
CA THR A 1097 14.12 42.78 25.83
C THR A 1097 15.32 42.87 24.91
N GLU A 1098 15.09 43.33 23.69
CA GLU A 1098 15.99 44.16 22.87
C GLU A 1098 15.40 44.24 21.45
N LEU A 1099 14.48 45.19 21.31
CA LEU A 1099 14.14 45.85 20.06
C LEU A 1099 15.30 46.79 19.70
N LEU A 1100 15.55 46.93 18.39
CA LEU A 1100 16.37 47.96 17.69
C LEU A 1100 17.86 47.60 17.43
N ALA A 1101 18.17 47.21 16.19
CA ALA A 1101 19.31 47.74 15.41
C ALA A 1101 19.28 47.25 13.95
N GLU A 1102 19.51 48.18 13.04
CA GLU A 1102 19.59 48.07 11.59
C GLU A 1102 20.87 47.38 11.05
N PRO A 1103 20.94 47.06 9.73
CA PRO A 1103 21.90 46.11 9.17
C PRO A 1103 23.20 46.77 8.71
N THR A 1104 24.37 46.17 9.02
CA THR A 1104 25.64 46.56 8.41
C THR A 1104 26.55 45.37 8.05
N THR A 1105 26.80 45.28 6.74
CA THR A 1105 28.07 45.00 6.05
C THR A 1105 29.20 44.21 6.75
N GLY A 1106 29.74 43.18 6.08
CA GLY A 1106 31.08 42.68 6.40
C GLY A 1106 31.52 41.41 5.65
N LYS A 1107 32.64 41.50 4.93
CA LYS A 1107 33.24 40.51 3.99
C LYS A 1107 34.20 39.52 4.67
N ARG A 1108 34.42 38.37 3.99
CA ARG A 1108 35.65 37.51 3.93
C ARG A 1108 35.99 36.72 5.21
N ARG A 1109 36.62 35.53 5.22
CA ARG A 1109 37.39 34.74 4.24
C ARG A 1109 37.59 33.30 4.82
N ASN A 1110 37.76 32.33 3.91
CA ASN A 1110 38.59 31.10 3.93
C ASN A 1110 38.73 30.23 5.21
N GLY A 1111 38.53 28.93 5.03
CA GLY A 1111 39.10 27.89 5.89
C GLY A 1111 38.61 26.49 5.56
N SER A 1112 39.46 25.72 4.89
CA SER A 1112 39.32 24.30 4.56
C SER A 1112 38.93 23.40 5.74
N HIS A 1113 37.95 22.51 5.57
CA HIS A 1113 37.78 21.34 6.43
C HIS A 1113 37.71 20.05 5.62
N GLN A 1114 38.77 19.24 5.78
CA GLN A 1114 38.79 17.82 5.48
C GLN A 1114 37.71 17.10 6.30
N SER A 1115 36.97 16.22 5.64
CA SER A 1115 35.97 15.33 6.18
C SER A 1115 36.60 14.22 7.03
N LEU A 1116 36.12 14.03 8.26
CA LEU A 1116 36.31 12.83 9.07
C LEU A 1116 35.03 11.98 9.06
N PRO A 1117 35.12 10.64 9.03
CA PRO A 1117 33.98 9.75 8.85
C PRO A 1117 33.12 9.63 10.13
N ALA A 1118 31.82 9.42 9.90
CA ALA A 1118 30.79 9.31 10.92
C ALA A 1118 30.97 8.08 11.83
N VAL A 1119 30.98 8.29 13.14
CA VAL A 1119 30.93 7.24 14.18
C VAL A 1119 29.51 7.17 14.75
N THR A 1120 28.98 5.95 14.80
CA THR A 1120 27.68 5.55 15.33
C THR A 1120 27.57 5.79 16.84
N ASN A 1121 26.63 6.63 17.29
CA ASN A 1121 26.36 6.87 18.71
C ASN A 1121 25.22 6.00 19.24
N GLY A 1122 25.54 5.04 20.11
CA GLY A 1122 24.62 4.57 21.15
C GLY A 1122 24.41 5.67 22.19
N ARG A 1123 23.18 5.88 22.67
CA ARG A 1123 22.86 6.93 23.66
C ARG A 1123 23.46 6.57 25.03
N GLU A 1124 24.59 7.16 25.36
CA GLU A 1124 25.09 7.22 26.73
C GLU A 1124 24.17 8.06 27.63
N SER A 1125 23.92 7.61 28.85
CA SER A 1125 23.13 8.35 29.86
C SER A 1125 23.78 9.68 30.25
N LEU A 1126 23.00 10.66 30.75
CA LEU A 1126 23.55 11.94 31.23
C LEU A 1126 24.57 11.72 32.37
N ARG A 1127 24.31 10.72 33.23
CA ARG A 1127 25.20 10.30 34.32
C ARG A 1127 26.54 9.76 33.79
N SER A 1128 26.53 8.92 32.75
CA SER A 1128 27.77 8.41 32.15
C SER A 1128 28.58 9.53 31.50
N ARG A 1129 27.93 10.49 30.82
CA ARG A 1129 28.65 11.62 30.20
C ARG A 1129 29.35 12.51 31.23
N ILE A 1130 28.73 12.76 32.38
CA ILE A 1130 29.32 13.57 33.47
C ILE A 1130 30.47 12.81 34.15
N VAL A 1131 30.27 11.54 34.48
CA VAL A 1131 31.32 10.76 35.15
C VAL A 1131 32.53 10.56 34.23
N LEU A 1132 32.31 10.30 32.94
CA LEU A 1132 33.38 10.11 31.96
C LEU A 1132 34.13 11.41 31.63
N SER A 1133 33.45 12.56 31.58
CA SER A 1133 34.09 13.84 31.29
C SER A 1133 35.01 14.31 32.42
N VAL A 1134 34.67 13.97 33.68
CA VAL A 1134 35.50 14.25 34.86
C VAL A 1134 36.61 13.21 35.03
N ALA A 1135 36.32 11.93 34.79
CA ALA A 1135 37.29 10.86 34.99
C ALA A 1135 38.37 10.82 33.90
N TYR A 1136 38.04 11.11 32.64
CA TYR A 1136 38.99 10.94 31.54
C TYR A 1136 40.26 11.80 31.67
N PRO A 1137 40.21 13.10 32.02
CA PRO A 1137 41.41 13.92 32.22
C PRO A 1137 42.34 13.39 33.31
N ILE A 1138 41.76 12.81 34.37
CA ILE A 1138 42.49 12.23 35.51
C ILE A 1138 43.16 10.90 35.10
N LEU A 1139 42.47 10.10 34.29
CA LEU A 1139 42.93 8.78 33.87
C LEU A 1139 43.91 8.85 32.69
N LYS A 1140 43.76 9.83 31.79
CA LYS A 1140 44.51 9.98 30.53
C LYS A 1140 46.04 9.85 30.66
N PRO A 1141 46.72 10.36 31.71
CA PRO A 1141 48.17 10.19 31.88
C PRO A 1141 48.59 8.75 32.16
N HIS A 1142 47.67 7.93 32.66
CA HIS A 1142 47.91 6.56 33.12
C HIS A 1142 47.39 5.50 32.14
N LEU A 1143 46.88 5.90 30.98
CA LEU A 1143 46.37 5.00 29.93
C LEU A 1143 47.34 4.92 28.75
N THR A 1144 47.53 3.71 28.23
CA THR A 1144 48.23 3.47 26.96
C THR A 1144 47.43 4.03 25.78
N ASP A 1145 48.06 4.26 24.63
CA ASP A 1145 47.36 4.81 23.45
C ASP A 1145 46.23 3.92 22.94
N ASN A 1146 46.39 2.60 23.02
CA ASN A 1146 45.34 1.64 22.70
C ASN A 1146 44.15 1.73 23.67
N GLU A 1147 44.42 1.92 24.97
CA GLU A 1147 43.38 2.10 25.98
C GLU A 1147 42.67 3.45 25.83
N ARG A 1148 43.40 4.52 25.48
CA ARG A 1148 42.80 5.84 25.18
C ARG A 1148 41.85 5.78 23.98
N ASN A 1149 42.25 5.06 22.93
CA ASN A 1149 41.42 4.86 21.75
C ASN A 1149 40.20 4.01 22.07
N SER A 1150 40.37 2.89 22.79
CA SER A 1150 39.25 2.03 23.21
C SER A 1150 38.28 2.77 24.14
N TYR A 1151 38.78 3.61 25.05
CA TYR A 1151 37.97 4.45 25.92
C TYR A 1151 37.14 5.42 25.10
N LYS A 1152 37.73 6.13 24.13
CA LYS A 1152 37.00 7.12 23.31
C LYS A 1152 36.02 6.49 22.33
N SER A 1153 36.34 5.33 21.77
CA SER A 1153 35.52 4.70 20.73
C SER A 1153 34.33 3.93 21.31
N ASN A 1154 34.51 3.26 22.46
CA ASN A 1154 33.43 2.55 23.15
C ASN A 1154 33.76 2.39 24.65
N PRO A 1155 33.40 3.38 25.49
CA PRO A 1155 33.68 3.35 26.93
C PRO A 1155 33.12 2.10 27.62
N THR A 1156 31.94 1.63 27.22
CA THR A 1156 31.29 0.44 27.81
C THR A 1156 32.13 -0.83 27.63
N VAL A 1157 32.64 -1.06 26.42
CA VAL A 1157 33.50 -2.21 26.13
C VAL A 1157 34.83 -2.08 26.86
N TYR A 1158 35.39 -0.87 26.91
CA TYR A 1158 36.61 -0.59 27.66
C TYR A 1158 36.44 -0.92 29.15
N PHE A 1159 35.44 -0.34 29.83
CA PHE A 1159 35.24 -0.53 31.26
C PHE A 1159 34.83 -1.95 31.65
N ASN A 1160 34.22 -2.73 30.75
CA ASN A 1160 33.96 -4.16 30.98
C ASN A 1160 35.25 -5.01 30.94
N ARG A 1161 36.24 -4.63 30.13
CA ARG A 1161 37.50 -5.38 29.94
C ARG A 1161 38.60 -4.99 30.94
N VAL A 1162 38.58 -3.77 31.45
CA VAL A 1162 39.62 -3.27 32.37
C VAL A 1162 39.63 -4.05 33.69
N LYS A 1163 40.81 -4.48 34.12
CA LYS A 1163 41.03 -5.21 35.38
C LYS A 1163 41.43 -4.29 36.55
N HIS A 1164 41.89 -3.06 36.29
CA HIS A 1164 42.39 -2.15 37.31
C HIS A 1164 41.29 -1.63 38.27
N PRO A 1165 41.40 -1.81 39.60
CA PRO A 1165 40.29 -1.60 40.55
C PRO A 1165 39.62 -0.22 40.48
N ILE A 1166 40.41 0.85 40.41
CA ILE A 1166 39.92 2.23 40.34
C ILE A 1166 39.11 2.46 39.06
N LEU A 1167 39.57 1.93 37.93
CA LEU A 1167 38.87 2.06 36.65
C LEU A 1167 37.57 1.24 36.63
N ARG A 1168 37.52 0.09 37.33
CA ARG A 1168 36.26 -0.66 37.51
C ARG A 1168 35.24 0.16 38.29
N ALA A 1169 35.68 0.84 39.37
CA ALA A 1169 34.82 1.68 40.17
C ALA A 1169 34.26 2.88 39.37
N VAL A 1170 35.10 3.53 38.56
CA VAL A 1170 34.66 4.60 37.63
C VAL A 1170 33.63 4.08 36.63
N GLY A 1171 33.88 2.91 36.01
CA GLY A 1171 32.95 2.29 35.08
C GLY A 1171 31.59 1.93 35.73
N LYS A 1172 31.60 1.45 36.97
CA LYS A 1172 30.39 1.13 37.74
C LYS A 1172 29.63 2.40 38.16
N ALA A 1173 30.34 3.45 38.59
CA ALA A 1173 29.76 4.75 38.94
C ALA A 1173 29.13 5.46 37.73
N ALA A 1174 29.71 5.27 36.55
CA ALA A 1174 29.19 5.74 35.26
C ALA A 1174 28.02 4.90 34.73
N GLY A 1175 27.73 3.72 35.30
CA GLY A 1175 26.69 2.82 34.80
C GLY A 1175 27.07 2.07 33.52
N LEU A 1176 28.36 1.96 33.22
CA LEU A 1176 28.91 1.36 32.00
C LEU A 1176 29.51 -0.03 32.23
N ARG A 1177 29.41 -0.52 33.46
CA ARG A 1177 29.79 -1.88 33.87
C ARG A 1177 28.71 -2.43 34.80
N ARG A 1178 28.22 -3.64 34.50
CA ARG A 1178 27.29 -4.37 35.39
C ARG A 1178 28.01 -4.84 36.65
#